data_AF-A0A1C2ISX0-F1
#
_entry.id   AF-A0A1C2ISX0-F1
#
_cell.length_a   1.000
_cell.length_b   1.000
_cell.length_c   1.000
_cell.angle_alpha   90.00
_cell.angle_beta   90.00
_cell.angle_gamma   90.00
#
_symmetry.space_group_name_H-M   'P 1'
#
loop_
_entity.id
_entity.type
_entity.pdbx_description
1 polymer ?
#
loop_
_entity_poly.entity_id
_entity_poly.type
_entity_poly.pdbx_seq_one_letter_code
_entity_poly.pdbx_strand_id
1 'polypeptide(L)'
;MTAKYIRFFNEIRIEDVPLVGGKNASLGEMYRQLTPQGVKVPNGFAITGDAYHYLLDQAGAWSKLHEALDGLDPDNVRDLAKRGAKAREIVYSAPLPEDLQTEILAAYAQLRQEYGDTLSLAVRSSATAEDLPTASFAGQQDTYLNISGEAALLDACRRCFASLFTDRAIHYRVDQGFDHFKVALSIVIMKMVRSDLATSGVMFSLDTETGFRDAVFITASWGLGENVVQGTVNPDEYYVFKPAFQKGKKAVLRRVLGSKKIKMIYTEGDTRHGTRNVPTHLDEQERFCLKDEDIFILADYAIKIENHYSQKMGESRPMDMEWAKDGLDGAIYMVQARPETVASQKKGQILEEYILGEHGKRLGSGRAVGSKIAAGPVRIIRSLEHLAEFRPGEILVADTTTPDWEPVMKNAAAVITNRGGRTCHAAIIARELGIPAVVGAETATEILHDGEPVTVSCAEGDMGNIYAGQLPFTVQHTDLAALPRPKTKIMINLGNPEIAFQTANLPSDGIGLARMEFIISNTIKAHPMALLYPEKVKDPQERLALAKLTQGYTQPQDFFVERLSEGVGTLAAAFYPKPVVVRMSDFKSNEYASLLGGRGFEPEEDNPMLGFRGASRYAHPAYKEGFHLECLAMKRVRETMGLDNVILMLPFVRRVQEADDVLAQMAEFGLKRGENGLKIYAMCEVPNNVLLIDAFAQRFDGFSIGSNDLTQLTLGVDRDSEIVAFDYDERDEGVKTMIRLAVDGCKRHGIHSGICGQAPSDYPEMAEFLVDIGIESMSLNPDSVLKTTLHVLELEKREAS
;
A
#
# COMPACT_ATOMS: atom_id res chain seq x y z
N MET A 1 0.23 44.63 -21.34
CA MET A 1 0.48 43.88 -22.58
C MET A 1 0.14 42.43 -22.28
N THR A 2 -0.62 41.75 -23.14
CA THR A 2 -0.84 40.31 -23.02
C THR A 2 0.47 39.60 -23.34
N ALA A 3 1.05 38.88 -22.37
CA ALA A 3 2.27 38.10 -22.57
C ALA A 3 2.06 37.07 -23.68
N LYS A 4 3.01 36.94 -24.60
CA LYS A 4 2.85 36.04 -25.76
C LYS A 4 3.23 34.61 -25.41
N TYR A 5 4.31 34.42 -24.66
CA TYR A 5 4.96 33.13 -24.40
C TYR A 5 4.81 32.64 -22.95
N ILE A 6 4.26 33.48 -22.08
CA ILE A 6 4.03 33.15 -20.66
C ILE A 6 2.53 33.01 -20.39
N ARG A 7 2.15 31.99 -19.62
CA ARG A 7 0.79 31.79 -19.10
C ARG A 7 0.84 31.52 -17.60
N PHE A 8 0.11 32.28 -16.79
CA PHE A 8 0.00 31.98 -15.37
C PHE A 8 -0.92 30.78 -15.12
N PHE A 9 -0.74 30.07 -14.01
CA PHE A 9 -1.58 28.89 -13.70
C PHE A 9 -3.08 29.20 -13.66
N ASN A 10 -3.48 30.43 -13.32
CA ASN A 10 -4.89 30.85 -13.36
C ASN A 10 -5.46 31.01 -14.79
N GLU A 11 -4.62 31.02 -15.83
CA GLU A 11 -5.00 31.13 -17.24
C GLU A 11 -5.01 29.77 -17.96
N ILE A 12 -4.46 28.73 -17.34
CA ILE A 12 -4.24 27.41 -17.94
C ILE A 12 -5.36 26.43 -17.55
N ARG A 13 -5.71 25.54 -18.49
CA ARG A 13 -6.62 24.41 -18.29
C ARG A 13 -6.01 23.11 -18.79
N ILE A 14 -6.63 21.97 -18.48
CA ILE A 14 -6.17 20.67 -18.99
C ILE A 14 -6.22 20.58 -20.52
N GLU A 15 -7.07 21.37 -21.19
CA GLU A 15 -7.15 21.37 -22.66
C GLU A 15 -5.91 22.01 -23.31
N ASP A 16 -5.10 22.74 -22.54
CA ASP A 16 -3.90 23.43 -23.01
C ASP A 16 -2.65 22.53 -23.04
N VAL A 17 -2.78 21.22 -22.82
CA VAL A 17 -1.68 20.23 -22.92
C VAL A 17 -0.81 20.42 -24.19
N PRO A 18 -1.37 20.65 -25.39
CA PRO A 18 -0.54 20.87 -26.59
C PRO A 18 0.34 22.13 -26.53
N LEU A 19 -0.03 23.11 -25.71
CA LEU A 19 0.67 24.39 -25.57
C LEU A 19 1.67 24.39 -24.40
N VAL A 20 1.30 23.81 -23.27
CA VAL A 20 2.08 23.90 -22.02
C VAL A 20 2.59 22.53 -21.49
N GLY A 21 2.29 21.44 -22.18
CA GLY A 21 2.52 20.08 -21.68
C GLY A 21 1.62 19.75 -20.49
N GLY A 22 1.52 18.47 -20.11
CA GLY A 22 0.48 18.08 -19.17
C GLY A 22 0.78 18.33 -17.70
N LYS A 23 2.04 18.52 -17.27
CA LYS A 23 2.32 18.98 -15.90
C LYS A 23 1.81 20.40 -15.67
N ASN A 24 2.14 21.35 -16.55
CA ASN A 24 1.60 22.71 -16.46
C ASN A 24 0.08 22.72 -16.62
N ALA A 25 -0.47 21.93 -17.57
CA ALA A 25 -1.90 21.85 -17.79
C ALA A 25 -2.63 21.33 -16.54
N SER A 26 -2.10 20.30 -15.89
CA SER A 26 -2.63 19.74 -14.64
C SER A 26 -2.49 20.72 -13.46
N LEU A 27 -1.34 21.39 -13.32
CA LEU A 27 -1.13 22.42 -12.30
C LEU A 27 -2.10 23.59 -12.47
N GLY A 28 -2.28 24.07 -13.69
CA GLY A 28 -3.24 25.13 -14.01
C GLY A 28 -4.70 24.71 -13.75
N GLU A 29 -5.05 23.49 -14.17
CA GLU A 29 -6.38 22.90 -13.91
C GLU A 29 -6.67 22.83 -12.41
N MET A 30 -5.73 22.29 -11.61
CA MET A 30 -5.88 22.22 -10.15
C MET A 30 -5.92 23.62 -9.52
N TYR A 31 -5.02 24.51 -9.90
CA TYR A 31 -4.95 25.87 -9.36
C TYR A 31 -6.26 26.62 -9.59
N ARG A 32 -6.86 26.46 -10.77
CA ARG A 32 -8.10 27.17 -11.16
C ARG A 32 -9.37 26.52 -10.62
N GLN A 33 -9.46 25.18 -10.62
CA GLN A 33 -10.69 24.46 -10.28
C GLN A 33 -10.75 23.98 -8.82
N LEU A 34 -9.60 23.67 -8.21
CA LEU A 34 -9.55 23.03 -6.90
C LEU A 34 -9.10 23.96 -5.77
N THR A 35 -8.39 25.06 -6.07
CA THR A 35 -8.11 26.12 -5.07
C THR A 35 -9.38 26.69 -4.43
N PRO A 36 -10.46 26.99 -5.17
CA PRO A 36 -11.74 27.39 -4.57
C PRO A 36 -12.37 26.31 -3.69
N GLN A 37 -11.98 25.04 -3.86
CA GLN A 37 -12.45 23.90 -3.07
C GLN A 37 -11.51 23.55 -1.90
N GLY A 38 -10.48 24.37 -1.68
CA GLY A 38 -9.53 24.26 -0.56
C GLY A 38 -8.25 23.47 -0.87
N VAL A 39 -8.05 22.98 -2.09
CA VAL A 39 -6.78 22.32 -2.49
C VAL A 39 -5.75 23.40 -2.78
N LYS A 40 -4.66 23.44 -2.02
CA LYS A 40 -3.61 24.45 -2.23
C LYS A 40 -2.62 23.96 -3.28
N VAL A 41 -2.37 24.80 -4.28
CA VAL A 41 -1.33 24.62 -5.31
C VAL A 41 -0.42 25.84 -5.27
N PRO A 42 0.92 25.70 -5.23
CA PRO A 42 1.81 26.86 -5.25
C PRO A 42 1.63 27.63 -6.56
N ASN A 43 1.53 28.95 -6.49
CA ASN A 43 1.35 29.76 -7.69
C ASN A 43 2.63 29.78 -8.55
N GLY A 44 2.44 30.03 -9.84
CA GLY A 44 3.48 29.93 -10.85
C GLY A 44 2.99 30.28 -12.25
N PHE A 45 3.87 30.10 -13.22
CA PHE A 45 3.60 30.31 -14.63
C PHE A 45 4.33 29.28 -15.50
N ALA A 46 3.77 29.05 -16.68
CA ALA A 46 4.34 28.22 -17.73
C ALA A 46 5.04 29.09 -18.77
N ILE A 47 6.22 28.65 -19.22
CA ILE A 47 6.80 29.07 -20.50
C ILE A 47 6.27 28.10 -21.57
N THR A 48 5.56 28.60 -22.57
CA THR A 48 4.85 27.75 -23.55
C THR A 48 5.81 27.01 -24.50
N GLY A 49 5.32 25.94 -25.14
CA GLY A 49 6.04 25.25 -26.22
C GLY A 49 6.33 26.15 -27.42
N ASP A 50 5.49 27.17 -27.67
CA ASP A 50 5.77 28.19 -28.69
C ASP A 50 7.04 28.99 -28.38
N ALA A 51 7.34 29.23 -27.09
CA ALA A 51 8.57 29.90 -26.67
C ALA A 51 9.81 29.07 -27.01
N TYR A 52 9.70 27.74 -26.89
CA TYR A 52 10.75 26.80 -27.26
C TYR A 52 11.01 26.84 -28.77
N HIS A 53 9.96 26.78 -29.60
CA HIS A 53 10.11 26.92 -31.05
C HIS A 53 10.72 28.29 -31.43
N TYR A 54 10.22 29.37 -30.83
CA TYR A 54 10.73 30.73 -31.07
C TYR A 54 12.22 30.86 -30.75
N LEU A 55 12.68 30.31 -29.62
CA LEU A 55 14.10 30.29 -29.25
C LEU A 55 14.95 29.57 -30.31
N LEU A 56 14.52 28.39 -30.76
CA LEU A 56 15.27 27.60 -31.73
C LEU A 56 15.28 28.23 -33.13
N ASP A 57 14.17 28.88 -33.52
CA ASP A 57 14.06 29.62 -34.77
C ASP A 57 15.02 30.83 -34.79
N GLN A 58 15.00 31.65 -33.74
CA GLN A 58 15.88 32.83 -33.63
C GLN A 58 17.36 32.45 -33.58
N ALA A 59 17.69 31.33 -32.93
CA ALA A 59 19.06 30.84 -32.86
C ALA A 59 19.52 30.09 -34.14
N GLY A 60 18.62 29.83 -35.10
CA GLY A 60 18.90 28.98 -36.26
C GLY A 60 19.36 27.58 -35.86
N ALA A 61 18.79 27.03 -34.78
CA ALA A 61 19.27 25.81 -34.14
C ALA A 61 18.77 24.52 -34.83
N TRP A 62 17.64 24.57 -35.54
CA TRP A 62 17.01 23.40 -36.15
C TRP A 62 17.92 22.63 -37.11
N SER A 63 18.62 23.33 -38.01
CA SER A 63 19.52 22.69 -38.97
C SER A 63 20.68 21.96 -38.28
N LYS A 64 21.22 22.55 -37.21
CA LYS A 64 22.28 21.94 -36.39
C LYS A 64 21.78 20.74 -35.59
N LEU A 65 20.53 20.79 -35.11
CA LEU A 65 19.90 19.67 -34.40
C LEU A 65 19.66 18.49 -35.36
N HIS A 66 19.17 18.74 -36.57
CA HIS A 66 19.09 17.73 -37.64
C HIS A 66 20.46 17.13 -37.94
N GLU A 67 21.50 17.93 -38.14
CA GLU A 67 22.86 17.42 -38.38
C GLU A 67 23.39 16.55 -37.21
N ALA A 68 22.98 16.84 -35.98
CA ALA A 68 23.38 16.06 -34.81
C ALA A 68 22.62 14.74 -34.67
N LEU A 69 21.30 14.74 -34.90
CA LEU A 69 20.41 13.63 -34.57
C LEU A 69 19.98 12.78 -35.78
N ASP A 70 20.05 13.30 -37.00
CA ASP A 70 19.69 12.53 -38.19
C ASP A 70 20.62 11.32 -38.33
N GLY A 71 20.02 10.14 -38.56
CA GLY A 71 20.74 8.87 -38.63
C GLY A 71 21.32 8.39 -37.29
N LEU A 72 20.76 8.86 -36.16
CA LEU A 72 21.02 8.27 -34.84
C LEU A 72 20.68 6.78 -34.84
N ASP A 73 21.61 5.97 -34.32
CA ASP A 73 21.37 4.56 -34.02
C ASP A 73 20.96 4.42 -32.54
N PRO A 74 19.67 4.16 -32.23
CA PRO A 74 19.17 4.10 -30.87
C PRO A 74 19.75 2.92 -30.06
N ASP A 75 20.13 1.83 -30.73
CA ASP A 75 20.68 0.63 -30.09
C ASP A 75 22.17 0.80 -29.72
N ASN A 76 22.80 1.88 -30.20
CA ASN A 76 24.19 2.20 -29.91
C ASN A 76 24.30 3.28 -28.84
N VAL A 77 24.43 2.84 -27.58
CA VAL A 77 24.56 3.71 -26.39
C VAL A 77 25.64 4.79 -26.53
N ARG A 78 26.77 4.47 -27.20
CA ARG A 78 27.86 5.45 -27.40
C ARG A 78 27.51 6.51 -28.43
N ASP A 79 26.84 6.13 -29.51
CA ASP A 79 26.36 7.09 -30.52
C ASP A 79 25.28 8.01 -29.93
N LEU A 80 24.33 7.42 -29.18
CA LEU A 80 23.29 8.14 -28.45
C LEU A 80 23.87 9.17 -27.48
N ALA A 81 24.79 8.77 -26.60
CA ALA A 81 25.38 9.69 -25.63
C ALA A 81 26.14 10.85 -26.29
N LYS A 82 26.88 10.57 -27.37
CA LYS A 82 27.64 11.58 -28.12
C LYS A 82 26.71 12.57 -28.83
N ARG A 83 25.68 12.08 -29.54
CA ARG A 83 24.74 12.92 -30.28
C ARG A 83 23.79 13.67 -29.36
N GLY A 84 23.33 13.03 -28.28
CA GLY A 84 22.56 13.66 -27.23
C GLY A 84 23.31 14.81 -26.57
N ALA A 85 24.59 14.61 -26.20
CA ALA A 85 25.42 15.69 -25.68
C ALA A 85 25.57 16.86 -26.66
N LYS A 86 25.80 16.59 -27.95
CA LYS A 86 25.87 17.63 -29.01
C LYS A 86 24.54 18.37 -29.15
N ALA A 87 23.41 17.68 -29.12
CA ALA A 87 22.08 18.29 -29.18
C ALA A 87 21.81 19.19 -27.96
N ARG A 88 22.15 18.73 -26.75
CA ARG A 88 22.05 19.52 -25.52
C ARG A 88 22.91 20.78 -25.59
N GLU A 89 24.13 20.68 -26.08
CA GLU A 89 25.03 21.83 -26.26
C GLU A 89 24.44 22.86 -27.24
N ILE A 90 23.87 22.41 -28.36
CA ILE A 90 23.21 23.29 -29.34
C ILE A 90 22.06 24.08 -28.69
N VAL A 91 21.17 23.39 -27.97
CA VAL A 91 20.02 24.05 -27.32
C VAL A 91 20.47 24.94 -26.18
N TYR A 92 21.38 24.47 -25.33
CA TYR A 92 21.90 25.28 -24.21
C TYR A 92 22.57 26.56 -24.72
N SER A 93 23.30 26.49 -25.84
CA SER A 93 24.02 27.63 -26.42
C SER A 93 23.11 28.63 -27.16
N ALA A 94 21.86 28.26 -27.46
CA ALA A 94 20.89 29.17 -28.04
C ALA A 94 20.56 30.30 -27.04
N PRO A 95 20.76 31.58 -27.41
CA PRO A 95 20.43 32.70 -26.53
C PRO A 95 18.92 32.82 -26.40
N LEU A 96 18.44 33.12 -25.19
CA LEU A 96 17.03 33.52 -24.99
C LEU A 96 16.79 34.85 -25.71
N PRO A 97 15.79 34.98 -26.59
CA PRO A 97 15.42 36.26 -27.19
C PRO A 97 15.09 37.32 -26.13
N GLU A 98 15.46 38.60 -26.37
CA GLU A 98 15.30 39.68 -25.37
C GLU A 98 13.85 39.90 -24.94
N ASP A 99 12.90 39.76 -25.87
CA ASP A 99 11.46 39.85 -25.60
C ASP A 99 10.98 38.71 -24.71
N LEU A 100 11.44 37.47 -24.96
CA LEU A 100 11.15 36.32 -24.10
C LEU A 100 11.77 36.48 -22.70
N GLN A 101 13.01 36.94 -22.59
CA GLN A 101 13.65 37.22 -21.30
C GLN A 101 12.83 38.25 -20.51
N THR A 102 12.38 39.33 -21.17
CA THR A 102 11.58 40.37 -20.56
C THR A 102 10.26 39.82 -20.03
N GLU A 103 9.57 38.96 -20.79
CA GLU A 103 8.33 38.32 -20.33
C GLU A 103 8.57 37.41 -19.11
N ILE A 104 9.64 36.59 -19.13
CA ILE A 104 9.99 35.70 -18.00
C ILE A 104 10.28 36.52 -16.73
N LEU A 105 11.08 37.58 -16.84
CA LEU A 105 11.46 38.41 -15.70
C LEU A 105 10.27 39.23 -15.18
N ALA A 106 9.37 39.69 -16.05
CA ALA A 106 8.14 40.35 -15.65
C ALA A 106 7.22 39.40 -14.86
N ALA A 107 7.07 38.16 -15.31
CA ALA A 107 6.30 37.15 -14.60
C ALA A 107 6.94 36.76 -13.25
N TYR A 108 8.27 36.67 -13.19
CA TYR A 108 8.99 36.46 -11.94
C TYR A 108 8.82 37.64 -10.96
N ALA A 109 8.88 38.88 -11.45
CA ALA A 109 8.65 40.06 -10.63
C ALA A 109 7.23 40.08 -10.04
N GLN A 110 6.21 39.62 -10.78
CA GLN A 110 4.85 39.46 -10.26
C GLN A 110 4.79 38.43 -9.12
N LEU A 111 5.46 37.28 -9.26
CA LEU A 111 5.54 36.31 -8.15
C LEU A 111 6.30 36.87 -6.94
N ARG A 112 7.35 37.67 -7.14
CA ARG A 112 8.06 38.36 -6.05
C ARG A 112 7.19 39.39 -5.33
N GLN A 113 6.30 40.07 -6.04
CA GLN A 113 5.32 40.96 -5.39
C GLN A 113 4.35 40.19 -4.49
N GLU A 114 3.98 38.97 -4.87
CA GLU A 114 3.09 38.10 -4.08
C GLU A 114 3.79 37.47 -2.88
N TYR A 115 5.03 36.96 -3.06
CA TYR A 115 5.72 36.12 -2.07
C TYR A 115 6.94 36.78 -1.39
N GLY A 116 7.35 37.97 -1.82
CA GLY A 116 8.50 38.70 -1.30
C GLY A 116 9.84 38.36 -1.97
N ASP A 117 10.89 39.06 -1.54
CA ASP A 117 12.23 39.00 -2.15
C ASP A 117 13.04 37.73 -1.83
N THR A 118 12.61 36.97 -0.83
CA THR A 118 13.23 35.68 -0.46
C THR A 118 12.68 34.49 -1.26
N LEU A 119 11.87 34.76 -2.29
CA LEU A 119 11.28 33.75 -3.15
C LEU A 119 12.36 32.91 -3.86
N SER A 120 12.23 31.59 -3.71
CA SER A 120 12.92 30.59 -4.52
C SER A 120 11.92 29.85 -5.41
N LEU A 121 12.39 29.37 -6.56
CA LEU A 121 11.58 28.77 -7.61
C LEU A 121 11.99 27.32 -7.89
N ALA A 122 11.00 26.50 -8.22
CA ALA A 122 11.19 25.24 -8.92
C ALA A 122 11.06 25.51 -10.42
N VAL A 123 12.03 25.04 -11.18
CA VAL A 123 12.02 25.06 -12.65
C VAL A 123 11.95 23.60 -13.10
N ARG A 124 10.78 23.18 -13.58
CA ARG A 124 10.52 21.80 -14.00
C ARG A 124 10.19 21.75 -15.48
N SER A 125 10.49 20.63 -16.11
CA SER A 125 10.17 20.37 -17.50
C SER A 125 8.73 19.84 -17.63
N SER A 126 8.00 20.22 -18.69
CA SER A 126 6.65 19.75 -19.02
C SER A 126 6.53 19.57 -20.52
N ALA A 127 6.81 18.36 -21.03
CA ALA A 127 6.80 18.11 -22.46
C ALA A 127 5.36 17.94 -23.00
N THR A 128 5.15 18.37 -24.24
CA THR A 128 3.85 18.27 -24.93
C THR A 128 3.42 16.84 -25.27
N ALA A 129 4.37 15.91 -25.29
CA ALA A 129 4.16 14.48 -25.55
C ALA A 129 4.19 13.62 -24.26
N GLU A 130 4.33 14.23 -23.08
CA GLU A 130 4.59 13.55 -21.80
C GLU A 130 3.37 12.78 -21.23
N ASP A 131 2.16 13.11 -21.68
CA ASP A 131 0.90 12.65 -21.06
C ASP A 131 -0.02 11.87 -22.01
N LEU A 132 0.56 11.13 -22.95
CA LEU A 132 -0.23 10.16 -23.72
C LEU A 132 -0.74 9.03 -22.80
N PRO A 133 -2.00 8.54 -22.97
CA PRO A 133 -2.65 7.60 -22.05
C PRO A 133 -1.88 6.30 -21.75
N THR A 134 -0.90 5.96 -22.58
CA THR A 134 -0.10 4.73 -22.52
C THR A 134 1.37 4.95 -22.13
N ALA A 135 1.78 6.18 -21.83
CA ALA A 135 3.18 6.56 -21.69
C ALA A 135 3.45 7.23 -20.33
N SER A 136 4.25 6.56 -19.49
CA SER A 136 4.76 7.13 -18.22
C SER A 136 6.17 7.67 -18.46
N PHE A 137 6.32 8.99 -18.39
CA PHE A 137 7.59 9.70 -18.56
C PHE A 137 8.28 10.02 -17.21
N ALA A 138 8.16 9.14 -16.21
CA ALA A 138 8.64 9.43 -14.86
C ALA A 138 10.18 9.68 -14.84
N GLY A 139 10.60 10.89 -14.47
CA GLY A 139 12.00 11.26 -14.22
C GLY A 139 12.91 11.40 -15.45
N GLN A 140 12.37 11.62 -16.67
CA GLN A 140 13.17 11.65 -17.91
C GLN A 140 13.96 12.93 -18.13
N GLN A 141 13.56 14.00 -17.45
CA GLN A 141 14.01 15.36 -17.70
C GLN A 141 14.37 16.02 -16.38
N ASP A 142 15.24 17.02 -16.47
CA ASP A 142 15.82 17.65 -15.29
C ASP A 142 14.81 18.55 -14.56
N THR A 143 14.87 18.50 -13.24
CA THR A 143 14.19 19.46 -12.35
C THR A 143 15.24 20.24 -11.58
N TYR A 144 15.11 21.56 -11.56
CA TYR A 144 16.02 22.45 -10.84
C TYR A 144 15.26 23.11 -9.68
N LEU A 145 15.77 22.89 -8.47
CA LEU A 145 15.15 23.32 -7.22
C LEU A 145 15.96 24.43 -6.56
N ASN A 146 15.28 25.25 -5.74
CA ASN A 146 15.88 26.37 -5.01
C ASN A 146 16.58 27.41 -5.91
N ILE A 147 15.92 27.79 -7.02
CA ILE A 147 16.44 28.82 -7.93
C ILE A 147 16.03 30.21 -7.42
N SER A 148 17.01 31.09 -7.21
CA SER A 148 16.76 32.46 -6.75
C SER A 148 17.59 33.47 -7.56
N GLY A 149 16.95 34.58 -7.92
CA GLY A 149 17.56 35.63 -8.74
C GLY A 149 17.34 35.44 -10.25
N GLU A 150 17.36 36.57 -10.95
CA GLU A 150 17.01 36.67 -12.37
C GLU A 150 17.97 35.86 -13.27
N ALA A 151 19.28 36.01 -13.06
CA ALA A 151 20.29 35.31 -13.84
C ALA A 151 20.22 33.78 -13.67
N ALA A 152 19.99 33.31 -12.45
CA ALA A 152 19.86 31.89 -12.15
C ALA A 152 18.59 31.30 -12.78
N LEU A 153 17.48 32.04 -12.77
CA LEU A 153 16.24 31.64 -13.45
C LEU A 153 16.44 31.47 -14.95
N LEU A 154 17.05 32.45 -15.62
CA LEU A 154 17.28 32.40 -17.07
C LEU A 154 18.21 31.24 -17.45
N ASP A 155 19.27 30.98 -16.66
CA ASP A 155 20.14 29.83 -16.89
C ASP A 155 19.41 28.51 -16.66
N ALA A 156 18.62 28.39 -15.59
CA ALA A 156 17.80 27.20 -15.32
C ALA A 156 16.81 26.92 -16.47
N CYS A 157 16.19 27.96 -17.06
CA CYS A 157 15.32 27.79 -18.23
C CYS A 157 16.08 27.23 -19.43
N ARG A 158 17.29 27.72 -19.72
CA ARG A 158 18.13 27.20 -20.82
C ARG A 158 18.53 25.75 -20.61
N ARG A 159 18.91 25.38 -19.38
CA ARG A 159 19.23 23.98 -19.04
C ARG A 159 17.99 23.09 -19.15
N CYS A 160 16.84 23.57 -18.70
CA CYS A 160 15.57 22.86 -18.82
C CYS A 160 15.22 22.61 -20.29
N PHE A 161 15.33 23.60 -21.18
CA PHE A 161 15.14 23.39 -22.62
C PHE A 161 16.11 22.37 -23.21
N ALA A 162 17.38 22.40 -22.80
CA ALA A 162 18.36 21.41 -23.22
C ALA A 162 18.02 19.99 -22.72
N SER A 163 17.36 19.86 -21.57
CA SER A 163 16.98 18.55 -21.00
C SER A 163 16.01 17.74 -21.88
N LEU A 164 15.33 18.37 -22.86
CA LEU A 164 14.54 17.63 -23.85
C LEU A 164 15.41 16.62 -24.62
N PHE A 165 16.71 16.89 -24.75
CA PHE A 165 17.69 16.06 -25.45
C PHE A 165 18.60 15.28 -24.49
N THR A 166 18.16 14.95 -23.28
CA THR A 166 18.85 13.91 -22.49
C THR A 166 18.88 12.60 -23.26
N ASP A 167 19.89 11.78 -23.01
CA ASP A 167 20.08 10.51 -23.73
C ASP A 167 18.84 9.62 -23.57
N ARG A 168 18.27 9.61 -22.34
CA ARG A 168 17.01 8.93 -22.02
C ARG A 168 15.81 9.47 -22.81
N ALA A 169 15.60 10.78 -22.83
CA ALA A 169 14.45 11.36 -23.53
C ALA A 169 14.52 11.14 -25.04
N ILE A 170 15.72 11.11 -25.62
CA ILE A 170 15.93 10.76 -27.03
C ILE A 170 15.56 9.29 -27.27
N HIS A 171 16.17 8.36 -26.53
CA HIS A 171 15.92 6.92 -26.67
C HIS A 171 14.42 6.59 -26.54
N TYR A 172 13.76 7.15 -25.52
CA TYR A 172 12.34 6.93 -25.29
C TYR A 172 11.47 7.38 -26.48
N ARG A 173 11.76 8.56 -27.05
CA ARG A 173 11.04 9.04 -28.24
C ARG A 173 11.25 8.12 -29.43
N VAL A 174 12.44 7.55 -29.61
CA VAL A 174 12.68 6.57 -30.67
C VAL A 174 11.86 5.30 -30.44
N ASP A 175 11.86 4.75 -29.22
CA ASP A 175 11.08 3.56 -28.85
C ASP A 175 9.58 3.72 -29.12
N GLN A 176 9.03 4.91 -28.86
CA GLN A 176 7.62 5.23 -29.08
C GLN A 176 7.30 5.70 -30.51
N GLY A 177 8.32 5.86 -31.37
CA GLY A 177 8.15 6.36 -32.73
C GLY A 177 7.78 7.85 -32.82
N PHE A 178 8.12 8.65 -31.81
CA PHE A 178 7.90 10.10 -31.84
C PHE A 178 9.03 10.83 -32.58
N ASP A 179 8.63 11.72 -33.48
CA ASP A 179 9.52 12.64 -34.16
C ASP A 179 10.10 13.66 -33.17
N HIS A 180 11.42 13.63 -32.98
CA HIS A 180 12.15 14.51 -32.06
C HIS A 180 11.90 16.00 -32.30
N PHE A 181 11.59 16.39 -33.53
CA PHE A 181 11.46 17.80 -33.93
C PHE A 181 10.03 18.32 -33.85
N LYS A 182 9.05 17.43 -33.64
CA LYS A 182 7.63 17.80 -33.42
C LYS A 182 7.28 17.96 -31.95
N VAL A 183 8.15 17.53 -31.03
CA VAL A 183 7.92 17.66 -29.60
C VAL A 183 8.43 19.01 -29.12
N ALA A 184 7.55 19.80 -28.53
CA ALA A 184 7.92 21.02 -27.82
C ALA A 184 8.06 20.74 -26.32
N LEU A 185 8.99 21.45 -25.68
CA LEU A 185 9.11 21.47 -24.22
C LEU A 185 8.55 22.77 -23.67
N SER A 186 7.62 22.67 -22.74
CA SER A 186 7.21 23.77 -21.87
C SER A 186 7.96 23.69 -20.55
N ILE A 187 8.12 24.82 -19.86
CA ILE A 187 8.78 24.90 -18.56
C ILE A 187 7.74 25.35 -17.52
N VAL A 188 7.69 24.64 -16.40
CA VAL A 188 6.96 24.99 -15.19
C VAL A 188 7.86 25.87 -14.33
N ILE A 189 7.43 27.09 -13.99
CA ILE A 189 8.10 27.94 -12.99
C ILE A 189 7.11 28.19 -11.86
N MET A 190 7.41 27.71 -10.67
CA MET A 190 6.50 27.83 -9.52
C MET A 190 7.25 28.17 -8.24
N LYS A 191 6.55 28.78 -7.28
CA LYS A 191 7.06 28.97 -5.92
C LYS A 191 7.57 27.65 -5.34
N MET A 192 8.78 27.64 -4.80
CA MET A 192 9.24 26.52 -3.97
C MET A 192 8.49 26.48 -2.65
N VAL A 193 8.01 25.29 -2.31
CA VAL A 193 7.48 24.97 -0.98
C VAL A 193 8.63 24.58 -0.08
N ARG A 194 8.74 25.19 1.11
CA ARG A 194 9.86 24.99 2.06
C ARG A 194 9.77 23.66 2.83
N SER A 195 9.61 22.56 2.10
CA SER A 195 9.61 21.20 2.65
C SER A 195 10.99 20.74 3.09
N ASP A 196 12.06 21.43 2.71
CA ASP A 196 13.41 21.28 3.28
C ASP A 196 13.42 21.44 4.82
N LEU A 197 12.47 22.23 5.34
CA LEU A 197 12.27 22.48 6.77
C LEU A 197 11.14 21.61 7.39
N ALA A 198 10.50 20.76 6.60
CA ALA A 198 9.36 19.95 7.02
C ALA A 198 9.35 18.61 6.25
N THR A 199 8.27 18.31 5.55
CA THR A 199 8.01 17.01 4.92
C THR A 199 7.45 17.14 3.53
N SER A 200 7.60 16.07 2.76
CA SER A 200 7.02 15.94 1.42
C SER A 200 6.84 14.47 1.09
N GLY A 201 6.15 14.20 -0.03
CA GLY A 201 6.03 12.84 -0.51
C GLY A 201 5.08 12.71 -1.70
N VAL A 202 4.66 11.47 -1.92
CA VAL A 202 3.79 11.06 -3.02
C VAL A 202 2.56 10.39 -2.43
N MET A 203 1.40 10.59 -3.05
CA MET A 203 0.17 9.91 -2.69
C MET A 203 -0.60 9.43 -3.92
N PHE A 204 -1.30 8.32 -3.77
CA PHE A 204 -2.11 7.69 -4.79
C PHE A 204 -3.55 7.61 -4.30
N SER A 205 -4.51 7.85 -5.20
CA SER A 205 -5.92 7.65 -4.91
C SER A 205 -6.34 6.17 -4.99
N LEU A 206 -5.43 5.22 -4.91
CA LEU A 206 -5.72 3.79 -4.74
C LEU A 206 -4.51 3.11 -4.10
N ASP A 207 -4.67 1.86 -3.68
CA ASP A 207 -3.54 0.99 -3.38
C ASP A 207 -2.87 0.52 -4.68
N THR A 208 -1.63 0.95 -4.90
CA THR A 208 -0.90 0.72 -6.17
C THR A 208 -0.50 -0.74 -6.40
N GLU A 209 -0.47 -1.54 -5.35
CA GLU A 209 -0.03 -2.93 -5.37
C GLU A 209 -1.16 -3.83 -5.84
N THR A 210 -2.34 -3.65 -5.25
CA THR A 210 -3.51 -4.53 -5.44
C THR A 210 -4.56 -3.92 -6.36
N GLY A 211 -4.50 -2.61 -6.60
CA GLY A 211 -5.52 -1.85 -7.33
C GLY A 211 -6.75 -1.52 -6.49
N PHE A 212 -6.71 -1.73 -5.17
CA PHE A 212 -7.84 -1.48 -4.28
C PHE A 212 -8.19 0.03 -4.26
N ARG A 213 -9.35 0.36 -4.85
CA ARG A 213 -9.75 1.73 -5.18
C ARG A 213 -10.29 2.54 -4.01
N ASP A 214 -10.68 1.88 -2.92
CA ASP A 214 -11.32 2.55 -1.79
C ASP A 214 -10.32 3.04 -0.73
N ALA A 215 -9.02 3.03 -1.05
CA ALA A 215 -7.97 3.58 -0.21
C ALA A 215 -7.28 4.80 -0.85
N VAL A 216 -6.82 5.73 -0.02
CA VAL A 216 -5.77 6.69 -0.38
C VAL A 216 -4.48 6.19 0.25
N PHE A 217 -3.45 5.99 -0.56
CA PHE A 217 -2.12 5.59 -0.12
C PHE A 217 -1.19 6.80 -0.10
N ILE A 218 -0.61 7.14 1.05
CA ILE A 218 0.24 8.32 1.23
C ILE A 218 1.62 7.86 1.69
N THR A 219 2.65 8.35 1.02
CA THR A 219 4.05 8.21 1.45
C THR A 219 4.62 9.55 1.87
N ALA A 220 5.48 9.56 2.88
CA ALA A 220 6.06 10.78 3.41
C ALA A 220 7.50 10.60 3.91
N SER A 221 8.34 11.61 3.70
CA SER A 221 9.67 11.69 4.28
C SER A 221 10.05 13.14 4.63
N TRP A 222 11.15 13.30 5.36
CA TRP A 222 11.69 14.61 5.71
C TRP A 222 12.40 15.26 4.53
N GLY A 223 12.31 16.59 4.43
CA GLY A 223 12.98 17.35 3.36
C GLY A 223 12.20 17.40 2.04
N LEU A 224 12.90 17.76 0.96
CA LEU A 224 12.32 17.86 -0.39
C LEU A 224 11.93 16.48 -0.98
N GLY A 225 10.88 16.47 -1.79
CA GLY A 225 10.19 15.24 -2.23
C GLY A 225 10.94 14.41 -3.26
N GLU A 226 12.00 14.96 -3.86
CA GLU A 226 12.81 14.30 -4.89
C GLU A 226 13.32 12.93 -4.44
N ASN A 227 13.73 12.79 -3.18
CA ASN A 227 14.20 11.50 -2.65
C ASN A 227 13.11 10.42 -2.60
N VAL A 228 11.86 10.82 -2.34
CA VAL A 228 10.71 9.89 -2.31
C VAL A 228 10.38 9.44 -3.73
N VAL A 229 10.29 10.39 -4.66
CA VAL A 229 10.01 10.14 -6.09
C VAL A 229 11.09 9.26 -6.73
N GLN A 230 12.37 9.55 -6.46
CA GLN A 230 13.48 8.76 -6.97
C GLN A 230 13.69 7.45 -6.20
N GLY A 231 13.09 7.29 -5.03
CA GLY A 231 13.26 6.11 -4.18
C GLY A 231 14.62 5.98 -3.51
N THR A 232 15.31 7.08 -3.27
CA THR A 232 16.58 7.08 -2.55
C THR A 232 16.39 6.97 -1.04
N VAL A 233 15.14 7.12 -0.56
CA VAL A 233 14.73 7.00 0.84
C VAL A 233 13.57 6.00 1.00
N ASN A 234 13.51 5.31 2.15
CA ASN A 234 12.36 4.51 2.56
C ASN A 234 11.39 5.39 3.38
N PRO A 235 10.25 5.82 2.81
CA PRO A 235 9.33 6.74 3.46
C PRO A 235 8.41 6.04 4.48
N ASP A 236 7.77 6.85 5.33
CA ASP A 236 6.59 6.46 6.08
C ASP A 236 5.43 6.20 5.10
N GLU A 237 4.53 5.29 5.48
CA GLU A 237 3.36 4.91 4.68
C GLU A 237 2.09 5.01 5.51
N TYR A 238 1.02 5.55 4.91
CA TYR A 238 -0.28 5.73 5.54
C TYR A 238 -1.39 5.34 4.57
N TYR A 239 -2.45 4.73 5.11
CA TYR A 239 -3.67 4.43 4.36
C TYR A 239 -4.86 5.14 4.99
N VAL A 240 -5.73 5.69 4.15
CA VAL A 240 -7.03 6.25 4.55
C VAL A 240 -8.14 5.61 3.74
N PHE A 241 -9.18 5.12 4.40
CA PHE A 241 -10.32 4.49 3.74
C PHE A 241 -11.32 5.54 3.26
N LYS A 242 -11.49 5.68 1.93
CA LYS A 242 -12.30 6.74 1.31
C LYS A 242 -13.77 6.70 1.72
N PRO A 243 -14.47 5.54 1.74
CA PRO A 243 -15.90 5.50 2.08
C PRO A 243 -16.18 6.01 3.50
N ALA A 244 -15.34 5.66 4.47
CA ALA A 244 -15.45 6.19 5.83
C ALA A 244 -15.13 7.69 5.88
N PHE A 245 -14.06 8.12 5.20
CA PHE A 245 -13.65 9.52 5.15
C PHE A 245 -14.76 10.42 4.58
N GLN A 246 -15.40 9.98 3.49
CA GLN A 246 -16.53 10.67 2.85
C GLN A 246 -17.78 10.74 3.74
N LYS A 247 -17.97 9.76 4.64
CA LYS A 247 -19.00 9.79 5.69
C LYS A 247 -18.61 10.66 6.90
N GLY A 248 -17.47 11.37 6.85
CA GLY A 248 -16.98 12.22 7.92
C GLY A 248 -16.24 11.47 9.03
N LYS A 249 -15.97 10.17 8.87
CA LYS A 249 -15.20 9.36 9.82
C LYS A 249 -13.72 9.48 9.48
N LYS A 250 -13.03 10.40 10.16
CA LYS A 250 -11.60 10.67 9.95
C LYS A 250 -10.76 9.78 10.85
N ALA A 251 -10.18 8.73 10.28
CA ALA A 251 -9.23 7.86 10.95
C ALA A 251 -8.18 7.37 9.94
N VAL A 252 -6.94 7.21 10.40
CA VAL A 252 -5.91 6.53 9.62
C VAL A 252 -6.12 5.04 9.76
N LEU A 253 -6.21 4.34 8.63
CA LEU A 253 -6.52 2.92 8.57
C LEU A 253 -5.31 2.07 8.97
N ARG A 254 -4.11 2.45 8.51
CA ARG A 254 -2.86 1.72 8.71
C ARG A 254 -1.69 2.69 8.62
N ARG A 255 -0.65 2.48 9.44
CA ARG A 255 0.61 3.24 9.39
C ARG A 255 1.83 2.32 9.41
N VAL A 256 2.83 2.58 8.57
CA VAL A 256 4.11 1.87 8.57
C VAL A 256 5.26 2.89 8.63
N LEU A 257 6.14 2.72 9.60
CA LEU A 257 7.28 3.63 9.82
C LEU A 257 8.39 3.32 8.79
N GLY A 258 8.84 4.34 8.06
CA GLY A 258 10.00 4.27 7.17
C GLY A 258 11.30 4.58 7.90
N SER A 259 12.42 4.05 7.40
CA SER A 259 13.74 4.31 8.01
C SER A 259 14.23 5.74 7.81
N LYS A 260 13.77 6.45 6.76
CA LYS A 260 14.01 7.89 6.53
C LYS A 260 15.48 8.32 6.70
N LYS A 261 16.46 7.48 6.32
CA LYS A 261 17.90 7.66 6.62
C LYS A 261 18.52 8.97 6.08
N ILE A 262 17.98 9.52 4.99
CA ILE A 262 18.46 10.76 4.36
C ILE A 262 17.30 11.72 4.10
N LYS A 263 17.61 13.02 4.07
CA LYS A 263 16.69 14.09 3.65
C LYS A 263 17.39 15.10 2.76
N MET A 264 16.65 15.68 1.81
CA MET A 264 17.17 16.70 0.90
C MET A 264 16.84 18.08 1.44
N ILE A 265 17.86 18.94 1.52
CA ILE A 265 17.75 20.32 2.03
C ILE A 265 18.34 21.32 1.04
N TYR A 266 18.07 22.60 1.26
CA TYR A 266 18.65 23.69 0.49
C TYR A 266 20.16 23.82 0.74
N THR A 267 20.86 24.35 -0.27
CA THR A 267 22.25 24.81 -0.15
C THR A 267 22.29 26.33 -0.25
N GLU A 268 23.22 26.95 0.47
CA GLU A 268 23.51 28.38 0.33
C GLU A 268 24.76 28.56 -0.55
N GLY A 269 24.71 29.47 -1.51
CA GLY A 269 25.89 29.96 -2.25
C GLY A 269 26.34 29.16 -3.48
N ASP A 270 25.80 27.98 -3.75
CA ASP A 270 26.03 27.24 -5.01
C ASP A 270 24.86 27.45 -5.98
N THR A 271 25.07 28.25 -7.03
CA THR A 271 24.06 28.50 -8.08
C THR A 271 23.87 27.30 -9.02
N ARG A 272 24.74 26.28 -8.95
CA ARG A 272 24.71 25.09 -9.80
C ARG A 272 24.00 23.91 -9.14
N HIS A 273 24.12 23.75 -7.82
CA HIS A 273 23.45 22.71 -7.04
C HIS A 273 22.70 23.35 -5.86
N GLY A 274 21.46 23.78 -6.09
CA GLY A 274 20.61 24.45 -5.09
C GLY A 274 20.15 23.56 -3.93
N THR A 275 20.44 22.26 -3.98
CA THR A 275 20.03 21.27 -2.96
C THR A 275 21.14 20.25 -2.67
N ARG A 276 21.09 19.63 -1.50
CA ARG A 276 21.97 18.52 -1.12
C ARG A 276 21.27 17.52 -0.20
N ASN A 277 21.71 16.27 -0.24
CA ASN A 277 21.29 15.25 0.71
C ASN A 277 22.14 15.29 1.99
N VAL A 278 21.47 15.17 3.13
CA VAL A 278 22.09 15.05 4.45
C VAL A 278 21.50 13.86 5.21
N PRO A 279 22.25 13.24 6.13
CA PRO A 279 21.70 12.23 7.03
C PRO A 279 20.58 12.83 7.90
N THR A 280 19.50 12.07 8.07
CA THR A 280 18.40 12.43 8.97
C THR A 280 18.78 12.11 10.41
N HIS A 281 18.38 12.94 11.39
CA HIS A 281 18.70 12.68 12.79
C HIS A 281 17.99 11.41 13.29
N LEU A 282 18.59 10.65 14.21
CA LEU A 282 18.01 9.38 14.70
C LEU A 282 16.60 9.57 15.29
N ASP A 283 16.39 10.62 16.08
CA ASP A 283 15.07 10.94 16.64
C ASP A 283 13.99 11.22 15.57
N GLU A 284 14.39 11.73 14.40
CA GLU A 284 13.50 11.97 13.25
C GLU A 284 13.21 10.68 12.47
N GLN A 285 14.16 9.74 12.44
CA GLN A 285 14.00 8.43 11.79
C GLN A 285 13.00 7.57 12.55
N GLU A 286 13.05 7.60 13.89
CA GLU A 286 12.22 6.79 14.79
C GLU A 286 10.78 7.32 14.97
N ARG A 287 10.38 8.38 14.26
CA ARG A 287 9.04 8.99 14.37
C ARG A 287 8.37 9.12 13.02
N PHE A 288 7.03 9.06 13.03
CA PHE A 288 6.22 9.41 11.87
C PHE A 288 6.38 10.90 11.57
N CYS A 289 6.61 11.23 10.30
CA CYS A 289 6.86 12.60 9.87
C CYS A 289 5.57 13.42 9.68
N LEU A 290 4.41 12.76 9.57
CA LEU A 290 3.10 13.40 9.50
C LEU A 290 2.27 13.18 10.76
N LYS A 291 1.46 14.18 11.09
CA LYS A 291 0.36 14.08 12.07
C LYS A 291 -0.93 13.64 11.35
N ASP A 292 -1.88 13.11 12.11
CA ASP A 292 -3.19 12.70 11.57
C ASP A 292 -3.92 13.81 10.81
N GLU A 293 -3.83 15.04 11.32
CA GLU A 293 -4.42 16.23 10.67
C GLU A 293 -3.86 16.44 9.25
N ASP A 294 -2.55 16.24 9.09
CA ASP A 294 -1.88 16.35 7.78
C ASP A 294 -2.35 15.23 6.85
N ILE A 295 -2.44 13.99 7.37
CA ILE A 295 -2.91 12.81 6.62
C ILE A 295 -4.35 13.02 6.13
N PHE A 296 -5.21 13.61 6.96
CA PHE A 296 -6.59 13.90 6.57
C PHE A 296 -6.71 15.01 5.53
N ILE A 297 -5.85 16.02 5.56
CA ILE A 297 -5.79 17.05 4.50
C ILE A 297 -5.36 16.42 3.18
N LEU A 298 -4.33 15.57 3.21
CA LEU A 298 -3.86 14.84 2.03
C LEU A 298 -4.92 13.92 1.45
N ALA A 299 -5.63 13.17 2.29
CA ALA A 299 -6.74 12.31 1.85
C ALA A 299 -7.90 13.13 1.23
N ASP A 300 -8.25 14.28 1.81
CA ASP A 300 -9.25 15.20 1.24
C ASP A 300 -8.80 15.71 -0.14
N TYR A 301 -7.53 16.10 -0.28
CA TYR A 301 -6.96 16.55 -1.56
C TYR A 301 -6.99 15.44 -2.60
N ALA A 302 -6.54 14.23 -2.24
CA ALA A 302 -6.54 13.07 -3.14
C ALA A 302 -7.95 12.75 -3.67
N ILE A 303 -8.95 12.71 -2.79
CA ILE A 303 -10.35 12.43 -3.17
C ILE A 303 -10.91 13.54 -4.07
N LYS A 304 -10.65 14.82 -3.78
CA LYS A 304 -11.11 15.94 -4.60
C LYS A 304 -10.47 15.94 -5.99
N ILE A 305 -9.16 15.69 -6.07
CA ILE A 305 -8.42 15.61 -7.33
C ILE A 305 -8.94 14.44 -8.17
N GLU A 306 -9.03 13.24 -7.60
CA GLU A 306 -9.58 12.07 -8.29
C GLU A 306 -11.00 12.29 -8.80
N ASN A 307 -11.89 12.84 -7.96
CA ASN A 307 -13.26 13.13 -8.36
C ASN A 307 -13.33 14.12 -9.52
N HIS A 308 -12.53 15.19 -9.49
CA HIS A 308 -12.48 16.19 -10.56
C HIS A 308 -12.05 15.58 -11.89
N TYR A 309 -10.93 14.86 -11.91
CA TYR A 309 -10.42 14.25 -13.13
C TYR A 309 -11.31 13.11 -13.63
N SER A 310 -11.91 12.33 -12.73
CA SER A 310 -12.88 11.29 -13.10
C SER A 310 -14.14 11.87 -13.74
N GLN A 311 -14.69 12.95 -13.16
CA GLN A 311 -15.86 13.63 -13.72
C GLN A 311 -15.57 14.26 -15.08
N LYS A 312 -14.39 14.87 -15.24
CA LYS A 312 -13.97 15.50 -16.50
C LYS A 312 -13.80 14.50 -17.64
N MET A 313 -13.32 13.30 -17.34
CA MET A 313 -13.12 12.23 -18.33
C MET A 313 -14.35 11.34 -18.55
N GLY A 314 -15.35 11.39 -17.65
CA GLY A 314 -16.55 10.54 -17.72
C GLY A 314 -16.31 9.09 -17.28
N GLU A 315 -15.14 8.77 -16.74
CA GLU A 315 -14.75 7.45 -16.26
C GLU A 315 -13.89 7.56 -14.98
N SER A 316 -13.86 6.50 -14.17
CA SER A 316 -13.04 6.50 -12.95
C SER A 316 -11.56 6.58 -13.30
N ARG A 317 -10.90 7.63 -12.80
CA ARG A 317 -9.50 7.95 -13.09
C ARG A 317 -8.71 8.13 -11.80
N PRO A 318 -8.08 7.06 -11.30
CA PRO A 318 -7.18 7.15 -10.17
C PRO A 318 -5.99 8.05 -10.47
N MET A 319 -5.43 8.67 -9.45
CA MET A 319 -4.43 9.74 -9.58
C MET A 319 -3.16 9.42 -8.77
N ASP A 320 -2.02 9.75 -9.35
CA ASP A 320 -0.68 9.84 -8.76
C ASP A 320 -0.37 11.32 -8.51
N MET A 321 0.00 11.68 -7.28
CA MET A 321 0.07 13.05 -6.81
C MET A 321 1.31 13.29 -5.95
N GLU A 322 2.01 14.39 -6.20
CA GLU A 322 3.13 14.85 -5.38
C GLU A 322 2.68 16.01 -4.48
N TRP A 323 3.12 16.00 -3.23
CA TRP A 323 2.77 17.01 -2.25
C TRP A 323 3.98 17.44 -1.41
N ALA A 324 3.92 18.66 -0.89
CA ALA A 324 4.94 19.22 0.00
C ALA A 324 4.29 20.04 1.11
N LYS A 325 4.77 19.86 2.34
CA LYS A 325 4.41 20.69 3.49
C LYS A 325 5.43 21.81 3.65
N ASP A 326 4.98 23.06 3.70
CA ASP A 326 5.86 24.21 3.87
C ASP A 326 6.23 24.35 5.36
N GLY A 327 7.53 24.37 5.67
CA GLY A 327 7.99 24.55 7.05
C GLY A 327 7.89 25.99 7.57
N LEU A 328 7.59 26.98 6.73
CA LEU A 328 7.40 28.37 7.16
C LEU A 328 5.94 28.67 7.48
N ASP A 329 5.00 28.27 6.61
CA ASP A 329 3.57 28.54 6.79
C ASP A 329 2.76 27.35 7.35
N GLY A 330 3.35 26.15 7.37
CA GLY A 330 2.74 24.93 7.88
C GLY A 330 1.69 24.29 6.97
N ALA A 331 1.41 24.87 5.80
CA ALA A 331 0.41 24.39 4.86
C ALA A 331 0.94 23.28 3.95
N ILE A 332 0.03 22.42 3.50
CA ILE A 332 0.29 21.36 2.53
C ILE A 332 -0.11 21.87 1.16
N TYR A 333 0.78 21.66 0.18
CA TYR A 333 0.62 22.09 -1.20
C TYR A 333 0.74 20.90 -2.13
N MET A 334 -0.12 20.86 -3.15
CA MET A 334 -0.05 19.94 -4.27
C MET A 334 0.91 20.49 -5.32
N VAL A 335 1.99 19.75 -5.59
CA VAL A 335 3.06 20.19 -6.51
C VAL A 335 3.04 19.46 -7.85
N GLN A 336 2.29 18.35 -7.95
CA GLN A 336 2.00 17.66 -9.20
C GLN A 336 0.78 16.75 -9.03
N ALA A 337 0.03 16.51 -10.09
CA ALA A 337 -0.96 15.45 -10.17
C ALA A 337 -1.05 14.91 -11.60
N ARG A 338 -1.14 13.60 -11.75
CA ARG A 338 -1.32 12.94 -13.04
C ARG A 338 -2.13 11.65 -12.87
N PRO A 339 -2.77 11.14 -13.93
CA PRO A 339 -3.46 9.85 -13.86
C PRO A 339 -2.52 8.71 -13.48
N GLU A 340 -3.00 7.77 -12.68
CA GLU A 340 -2.33 6.49 -12.42
C GLU A 340 -2.64 5.53 -13.58
N THR A 341 -1.60 4.97 -14.20
CA THR A 341 -1.71 4.24 -15.47
C THR A 341 -1.50 2.74 -15.37
N VAL A 342 -1.03 2.20 -14.24
CA VAL A 342 -0.66 0.78 -14.15
C VAL A 342 -1.82 -0.07 -13.64
N ALA A 343 -2.43 0.32 -12.52
CA ALA A 343 -3.59 -0.41 -12.00
C ALA A 343 -4.84 -0.16 -12.86
N SER A 344 -4.96 1.03 -13.47
CA SER A 344 -6.06 1.35 -14.39
C SER A 344 -6.06 0.53 -15.69
N GLN A 345 -4.91 0.01 -16.13
CA GLN A 345 -4.78 -0.83 -17.33
C GLN A 345 -5.03 -2.32 -17.08
N LYS A 346 -4.96 -2.80 -15.83
CA LYS A 346 -5.35 -4.17 -15.48
C LYS A 346 -6.87 -4.29 -15.62
N LYS A 347 -7.33 -4.75 -16.79
CA LYS A 347 -8.70 -5.23 -16.97
C LYS A 347 -8.91 -6.39 -16.00
N GLY A 348 -9.55 -6.12 -14.86
CA GLY A 348 -9.74 -7.02 -13.72
C GLY A 348 -10.63 -8.24 -14.00
N GLN A 349 -10.33 -8.99 -15.05
CA GLN A 349 -11.11 -10.14 -15.50
C GLN A 349 -10.34 -11.46 -15.34
N ILE A 350 -9.00 -11.43 -15.28
CA ILE A 350 -8.16 -12.62 -15.10
C ILE A 350 -7.37 -12.50 -13.79
N LEU A 351 -7.61 -13.41 -12.86
CA LEU A 351 -6.76 -13.59 -11.68
C LEU A 351 -5.55 -14.43 -12.10
N GLU A 352 -4.35 -13.84 -11.99
CA GLU A 352 -3.08 -14.57 -12.11
C GLU A 352 -2.54 -14.85 -10.71
N GLU A 353 -2.50 -16.12 -10.32
CA GLU A 353 -1.94 -16.54 -9.04
C GLU A 353 -0.58 -17.23 -9.27
N TYR A 354 0.47 -16.70 -8.63
CA TYR A 354 1.81 -17.27 -8.65
C TYR A 354 2.02 -18.03 -7.34
N ILE A 355 2.12 -19.35 -7.44
CA ILE A 355 2.25 -20.22 -6.26
C ILE A 355 3.68 -20.77 -6.23
N LEU A 356 4.41 -20.45 -5.17
CA LEU A 356 5.73 -21.01 -4.92
C LEU A 356 5.57 -22.44 -4.39
N GLY A 357 6.11 -23.44 -5.10
CA GLY A 357 5.91 -24.85 -4.75
C GLY A 357 6.66 -25.28 -3.48
N GLU A 358 7.82 -24.70 -3.22
CA GLU A 358 8.65 -24.98 -2.06
C GLU A 358 9.41 -23.73 -1.62
N HIS A 359 9.69 -23.60 -0.32
CA HIS A 359 10.46 -22.47 0.21
C HIS A 359 11.92 -22.88 0.39
N GLY A 360 12.83 -22.15 -0.26
CA GLY A 360 14.27 -22.34 -0.12
C GLY A 360 14.85 -21.57 1.08
N LYS A 361 16.18 -21.57 1.22
CA LYS A 361 16.87 -20.71 2.19
C LYS A 361 16.64 -19.25 1.82
N ARG A 362 15.98 -18.47 2.68
CA ARG A 362 15.80 -17.03 2.48
C ARG A 362 17.15 -16.31 2.61
N LEU A 363 17.54 -15.59 1.56
CA LEU A 363 18.75 -14.77 1.48
C LEU A 363 18.49 -13.33 1.93
N GLY A 364 17.32 -12.78 1.59
CA GLY A 364 16.94 -11.42 1.96
C GLY A 364 15.45 -11.19 1.80
N SER A 365 15.01 -10.01 2.24
CA SER A 365 13.62 -9.56 2.11
C SER A 365 13.57 -8.04 2.02
N GLY A 366 12.55 -7.52 1.33
CA GLY A 366 12.24 -6.10 1.22
C GLY A 366 10.75 -5.90 0.99
N ARG A 367 10.34 -4.71 0.55
CA ARG A 367 8.94 -4.43 0.17
C ARG A 367 8.66 -5.07 -1.20
N ALA A 368 7.58 -5.85 -1.29
CA ALA A 368 7.13 -6.45 -2.54
C ALA A 368 6.55 -5.39 -3.48
N VAL A 369 6.83 -5.54 -4.77
CA VAL A 369 6.22 -4.77 -5.86
C VAL A 369 5.62 -5.77 -6.86
N GLY A 370 4.29 -5.73 -6.98
CA GLY A 370 3.53 -6.73 -7.72
C GLY A 370 3.32 -8.02 -6.93
N SER A 371 2.79 -9.05 -7.58
CA SER A 371 2.39 -10.33 -6.96
C SER A 371 3.00 -11.55 -7.66
N LYS A 372 4.03 -11.34 -8.48
CA LYS A 372 4.64 -12.39 -9.32
C LYS A 372 5.82 -13.07 -8.62
N ILE A 373 6.20 -14.21 -9.16
CA ILE A 373 7.43 -14.91 -8.82
C ILE A 373 8.27 -15.01 -10.09
N ALA A 374 9.58 -14.79 -9.96
CA ALA A 374 10.54 -15.02 -11.03
C ALA A 374 11.83 -15.60 -10.49
N ALA A 375 12.53 -16.39 -11.31
CA ALA A 375 13.79 -17.01 -10.94
C ALA A 375 14.83 -16.77 -12.05
N GLY A 376 16.09 -16.56 -11.65
CA GLY A 376 17.15 -16.22 -12.59
C GLY A 376 18.50 -16.05 -11.89
N PRO A 377 19.61 -16.00 -12.66
CA PRO A 377 20.92 -15.68 -12.11
C PRO A 377 20.98 -14.21 -11.71
N VAL A 378 21.56 -13.92 -10.54
CA VAL A 378 21.81 -12.55 -10.05
C VAL A 378 22.83 -11.84 -10.94
N ARG A 379 22.55 -10.56 -11.22
CA ARG A 379 23.51 -9.62 -11.78
C ARG A 379 23.52 -8.35 -10.95
N ILE A 380 24.64 -8.08 -10.28
CA ILE A 380 24.84 -6.88 -9.46
C ILE A 380 25.38 -5.78 -10.34
N ILE A 381 24.63 -4.69 -10.46
CA ILE A 381 25.06 -3.50 -11.19
C ILE A 381 25.28 -2.38 -10.17
N ARG A 382 26.50 -1.83 -10.13
CA ARG A 382 26.87 -0.77 -9.19
C ARG A 382 26.87 0.63 -9.82
N SER A 383 26.97 0.71 -11.14
CA SER A 383 27.00 1.96 -11.89
C SER A 383 26.51 1.74 -13.32
N LEU A 384 26.17 2.85 -14.00
CA LEU A 384 25.70 2.85 -15.38
C LEU A 384 26.69 2.22 -16.37
N GLU A 385 27.99 2.24 -16.06
CA GLU A 385 29.05 1.68 -16.90
C GLU A 385 28.94 0.17 -17.06
N HIS A 386 28.29 -0.50 -16.11
CA HIS A 386 28.12 -1.96 -16.08
C HIS A 386 26.78 -2.42 -16.67
N LEU A 387 25.92 -1.51 -17.14
CA LEU A 387 24.62 -1.87 -17.73
C LEU A 387 24.73 -2.78 -18.95
N ALA A 388 25.80 -2.63 -19.74
CA ALA A 388 26.05 -3.45 -20.93
C ALA A 388 26.38 -4.92 -20.61
N GLU A 389 26.68 -5.26 -19.36
CA GLU A 389 27.02 -6.61 -18.93
C GLU A 389 25.77 -7.46 -18.62
N PHE A 390 24.60 -6.82 -18.49
CA PHE A 390 23.35 -7.48 -18.14
C PHE A 390 22.81 -8.34 -19.28
N ARG A 391 22.32 -9.53 -18.94
CA ARG A 391 21.73 -10.46 -19.90
C ARG A 391 20.23 -10.65 -19.68
N PRO A 392 19.43 -10.80 -20.75
CA PRO A 392 18.01 -11.09 -20.61
C PRO A 392 17.74 -12.32 -19.73
N GLY A 393 16.78 -12.19 -18.81
CA GLY A 393 16.41 -13.24 -17.84
C GLY A 393 17.25 -13.24 -16.55
N GLU A 394 18.26 -12.37 -16.41
CA GLU A 394 18.96 -12.15 -15.12
C GLU A 394 18.07 -11.41 -14.12
N ILE A 395 18.41 -11.54 -12.84
CA ILE A 395 17.81 -10.77 -11.74
C ILE A 395 18.70 -9.57 -11.47
N LEU A 396 18.17 -8.38 -11.72
CA LEU A 396 18.89 -7.11 -11.56
C LEU A 396 19.00 -6.74 -10.09
N VAL A 397 20.21 -6.63 -9.56
CA VAL A 397 20.47 -6.24 -8.16
C VAL A 397 21.27 -4.94 -8.13
N ALA A 398 20.78 -3.93 -7.40
CA ALA A 398 21.42 -2.61 -7.31
C ALA A 398 21.21 -1.93 -5.95
N ASP A 399 21.97 -0.88 -5.64
CA ASP A 399 21.68 -0.06 -4.45
C ASP A 399 20.40 0.76 -4.66
N THR A 400 20.30 1.43 -5.81
CA THR A 400 19.11 2.09 -6.35
C THR A 400 19.08 1.90 -7.87
N THR A 401 17.93 2.09 -8.50
CA THR A 401 17.84 2.24 -9.96
C THR A 401 17.64 3.71 -10.29
N THR A 402 18.32 4.19 -11.33
CA THR A 402 17.93 5.43 -11.99
C THR A 402 17.17 5.09 -13.27
N PRO A 403 16.57 6.09 -13.92
CA PRO A 403 15.79 5.79 -15.09
C PRO A 403 16.56 5.38 -16.34
N ASP A 404 17.87 5.62 -16.37
CA ASP A 404 18.77 5.09 -17.42
C ASP A 404 18.82 3.55 -17.45
N TRP A 405 18.26 2.89 -16.43
CA TRP A 405 18.25 1.43 -16.29
C TRP A 405 17.03 0.78 -16.97
N GLU A 406 16.06 1.57 -17.44
CA GLU A 406 14.84 1.06 -18.10
C GLU A 406 15.09 0.04 -19.22
N PRO A 407 16.04 0.25 -20.16
CA PRO A 407 16.30 -0.72 -21.22
C PRO A 407 16.75 -2.08 -20.68
N VAL A 408 17.49 -2.07 -19.57
CA VAL A 408 17.96 -3.27 -18.88
C VAL A 408 16.84 -3.93 -18.08
N MET A 409 16.02 -3.12 -17.37
CA MET A 409 14.87 -3.61 -16.62
C MET A 409 13.83 -4.32 -17.51
N LYS A 410 13.61 -3.85 -18.75
CA LYS A 410 12.73 -4.52 -19.74
C LYS A 410 13.13 -5.98 -19.98
N ASN A 411 14.41 -6.29 -19.85
CA ASN A 411 14.97 -7.62 -20.10
C ASN A 411 15.19 -8.43 -18.81
N ALA A 412 14.93 -7.85 -17.63
CA ALA A 412 15.16 -8.50 -16.35
C ALA A 412 14.02 -9.47 -16.00
N ALA A 413 14.37 -10.59 -15.35
CA ALA A 413 13.38 -11.50 -14.78
C ALA A 413 12.75 -10.93 -13.50
N ALA A 414 13.55 -10.24 -12.69
CA ALA A 414 13.14 -9.53 -11.49
C ALA A 414 14.12 -8.40 -11.15
N VAL A 415 13.71 -7.50 -10.26
CA VAL A 415 14.55 -6.38 -9.78
C VAL A 415 14.65 -6.39 -8.26
N ILE A 416 15.84 -6.21 -7.71
CA ILE A 416 16.10 -6.10 -6.27
C ILE A 416 16.89 -4.82 -6.02
N THR A 417 16.41 -3.96 -5.12
CA THR A 417 17.14 -2.75 -4.71
C THR A 417 17.34 -2.69 -3.20
N ASN A 418 18.52 -2.25 -2.76
CA ASN A 418 18.79 -2.03 -1.33
C ASN A 418 17.87 -0.96 -0.74
N ARG A 419 17.58 0.10 -1.52
CA ARG A 419 16.80 1.25 -1.08
C ARG A 419 15.57 1.44 -1.97
N GLY A 420 14.57 2.12 -1.42
CA GLY A 420 13.35 2.50 -2.12
C GLY A 420 12.11 1.95 -1.43
N GLY A 421 11.06 2.79 -1.38
CA GLY A 421 9.71 2.36 -1.02
C GLY A 421 8.93 1.87 -2.23
N ARG A 422 7.66 1.50 -2.02
CA ARG A 422 6.73 1.12 -3.10
C ARG A 422 6.56 2.20 -4.18
N THR A 423 6.86 3.44 -3.85
CA THR A 423 6.70 4.58 -4.77
C THR A 423 8.00 4.95 -5.49
N CYS A 424 9.08 4.17 -5.32
CA CYS A 424 10.35 4.43 -5.97
C CYS A 424 10.29 4.18 -7.48
N HIS A 425 11.27 4.75 -8.19
CA HIS A 425 11.49 4.49 -9.61
C HIS A 425 11.49 2.99 -9.95
N ALA A 426 12.29 2.18 -9.22
CA ALA A 426 12.37 0.73 -9.45
C ALA A 426 10.99 0.07 -9.38
N ALA A 427 10.19 0.46 -8.39
CA ALA A 427 8.86 -0.10 -8.18
C ALA A 427 7.88 0.32 -9.29
N ILE A 428 7.84 1.62 -9.64
CA ILE A 428 6.97 2.14 -10.70
C ILE A 428 7.23 1.42 -12.02
N ILE A 429 8.49 1.37 -12.46
CA ILE A 429 8.87 0.73 -13.73
C ILE A 429 8.67 -0.79 -13.68
N ALA A 430 8.98 -1.46 -12.56
CA ALA A 430 8.72 -2.88 -12.43
C ALA A 430 7.22 -3.22 -12.60
N ARG A 431 6.32 -2.38 -12.06
CA ARG A 431 4.88 -2.56 -12.27
C ARG A 431 4.47 -2.33 -13.73
N GLU A 432 4.98 -1.28 -14.37
CA GLU A 432 4.71 -0.97 -15.78
C GLU A 432 5.15 -2.10 -16.71
N LEU A 433 6.32 -2.69 -16.44
CA LEU A 433 6.88 -3.82 -17.19
C LEU A 433 6.27 -5.17 -16.78
N GLY A 434 5.51 -5.22 -15.67
CA GLY A 434 4.89 -6.43 -15.17
C GLY A 434 5.89 -7.47 -14.65
N ILE A 435 7.03 -7.06 -14.12
CA ILE A 435 8.06 -7.92 -13.51
C ILE A 435 8.04 -7.78 -11.98
N PRO A 436 8.33 -8.85 -11.21
CA PRO A 436 8.40 -8.75 -9.75
C PRO A 436 9.60 -7.92 -9.30
N ALA A 437 9.43 -7.09 -8.26
CA ALA A 437 10.54 -6.39 -7.65
C ALA A 437 10.49 -6.37 -6.12
N VAL A 438 11.67 -6.44 -5.49
CA VAL A 438 11.86 -6.34 -4.04
C VAL A 438 12.70 -5.11 -3.75
N VAL A 439 12.07 -4.07 -3.20
CA VAL A 439 12.70 -2.76 -2.97
C VAL A 439 12.92 -2.52 -1.48
N GLY A 440 13.97 -1.78 -1.13
CA GLY A 440 14.31 -1.56 0.28
C GLY A 440 14.90 -2.80 0.98
N ALA A 441 15.47 -3.74 0.22
CA ALA A 441 16.16 -4.91 0.74
C ALA A 441 17.58 -4.52 1.20
N GLU A 442 17.70 -3.84 2.34
CA GLU A 442 18.84 -2.99 2.74
C GLU A 442 20.26 -3.53 2.48
N THR A 443 20.47 -4.84 2.47
CA THR A 443 21.78 -5.51 2.32
C THR A 443 21.85 -6.46 1.11
N ALA A 444 20.94 -6.34 0.14
CA ALA A 444 20.87 -7.26 -1.00
C ALA A 444 22.16 -7.29 -1.84
N THR A 445 22.77 -6.13 -2.11
CA THR A 445 24.04 -6.05 -2.87
C THR A 445 25.25 -6.61 -2.11
N GLU A 446 25.12 -6.83 -0.80
CA GLU A 446 26.17 -7.39 0.07
C GLU A 446 25.99 -8.90 0.27
N ILE A 447 24.74 -9.37 0.27
CA ILE A 447 24.40 -10.77 0.51
C ILE A 447 24.45 -11.61 -0.77
N LEU A 448 24.00 -11.05 -1.90
CA LEU A 448 23.90 -11.75 -3.17
C LEU A 448 25.22 -11.69 -3.96
N HIS A 449 25.44 -12.65 -4.86
CA HIS A 449 26.64 -12.71 -5.71
C HIS A 449 26.28 -12.86 -7.20
N ASP A 450 27.12 -12.30 -8.08
CA ASP A 450 26.94 -12.43 -9.53
C ASP A 450 26.88 -13.90 -9.97
N GLY A 451 25.89 -14.24 -10.81
CA GLY A 451 25.64 -15.58 -11.33
C GLY A 451 24.94 -16.52 -10.35
N GLU A 452 24.72 -16.12 -9.10
CA GLU A 452 24.00 -16.93 -8.11
C GLU A 452 22.53 -17.09 -8.54
N PRO A 453 22.00 -18.31 -8.68
CA PRO A 453 20.60 -18.50 -8.98
C PRO A 453 19.75 -18.13 -7.75
N VAL A 454 18.78 -17.25 -7.95
CA VAL A 454 17.83 -16.88 -6.90
C VAL A 454 16.39 -16.87 -7.42
N THR A 455 15.45 -17.00 -6.50
CA THR A 455 14.01 -16.86 -6.76
C THR A 455 13.49 -15.66 -5.98
N VAL A 456 12.87 -14.74 -6.70
CA VAL A 456 12.24 -13.54 -6.16
C VAL A 456 10.74 -13.77 -6.11
N SER A 457 10.18 -13.76 -4.90
CA SER A 457 8.76 -13.96 -4.66
C SER A 457 8.14 -12.69 -4.11
N CYS A 458 7.17 -12.14 -4.85
CA CYS A 458 6.29 -11.05 -4.41
C CYS A 458 4.85 -11.54 -4.16
N ALA A 459 4.60 -12.84 -4.25
CA ALA A 459 3.26 -13.42 -4.11
C ALA A 459 2.84 -13.65 -2.64
N GLU A 460 3.77 -13.50 -1.69
CA GLU A 460 3.60 -13.85 -0.28
C GLU A 460 3.15 -12.67 0.61
N GLY A 461 2.68 -11.58 0.00
CA GLY A 461 2.12 -10.40 0.66
C GLY A 461 2.93 -9.12 0.48
N ASP A 462 2.93 -8.26 1.51
CA ASP A 462 3.53 -6.92 1.41
C ASP A 462 5.06 -6.91 1.40
N MET A 463 5.65 -8.00 1.90
CA MET A 463 7.08 -8.26 1.97
C MET A 463 7.49 -9.23 0.85
N GLY A 464 8.43 -8.81 0.02
CA GLY A 464 9.01 -9.64 -1.03
C GLY A 464 10.20 -10.42 -0.49
N ASN A 465 10.29 -11.70 -0.83
CA ASN A 465 11.34 -12.61 -0.37
C ASN A 465 12.30 -12.97 -1.50
N ILE A 466 13.58 -13.12 -1.15
CA ILE A 466 14.64 -13.57 -2.04
C ILE A 466 15.12 -14.91 -1.50
N TYR A 467 14.91 -15.98 -2.26
CA TYR A 467 15.29 -17.34 -1.89
C TYR A 467 16.49 -17.82 -2.70
N ALA A 468 17.35 -18.64 -2.08
CA ALA A 468 18.47 -19.29 -2.74
C ALA A 468 17.98 -20.37 -3.72
N GLY A 469 18.56 -20.40 -4.91
CA GLY A 469 18.24 -21.36 -5.96
C GLY A 469 17.07 -20.93 -6.87
N GLN A 470 16.89 -21.68 -7.95
CA GLN A 470 15.71 -21.59 -8.80
C GLN A 470 14.65 -22.54 -8.26
N LEU A 471 13.63 -21.99 -7.59
CA LEU A 471 12.55 -22.74 -7.00
C LEU A 471 11.40 -22.88 -8.01
N PRO A 472 10.76 -24.05 -8.10
CA PRO A 472 9.61 -24.23 -8.98
C PRO A 472 8.42 -23.40 -8.49
N PHE A 473 7.74 -22.74 -9.42
CA PHE A 473 6.48 -22.05 -9.18
C PHE A 473 5.50 -22.31 -10.32
N THR A 474 4.21 -22.23 -10.02
CA THR A 474 3.13 -22.40 -11.00
C THR A 474 2.34 -21.11 -11.14
N VAL A 475 1.90 -20.80 -12.36
CA VAL A 475 1.01 -19.67 -12.65
C VAL A 475 -0.36 -20.22 -13.03
N GLN A 476 -1.38 -19.82 -12.29
CA GLN A 476 -2.78 -20.17 -12.59
C GLN A 476 -3.51 -18.93 -13.10
N HIS A 477 -4.25 -19.08 -14.21
CA HIS A 477 -5.09 -18.03 -14.78
C HIS A 477 -6.56 -18.41 -14.61
N THR A 478 -7.34 -17.62 -13.88
CA THR A 478 -8.78 -17.84 -13.70
C THR A 478 -9.57 -16.62 -14.13
N ASP A 479 -10.54 -16.79 -15.03
CA ASP A 479 -11.50 -15.73 -15.38
C ASP A 479 -12.58 -15.62 -14.30
N LEU A 480 -12.61 -14.49 -13.59
CA LEU A 480 -13.54 -14.26 -12.48
C LEU A 480 -14.87 -13.65 -12.92
N ALA A 481 -14.98 -13.10 -14.13
CA ALA A 481 -16.13 -12.29 -14.53
C ALA A 481 -17.39 -13.12 -14.83
N ALA A 482 -17.24 -14.40 -15.12
CA ALA A 482 -18.33 -15.30 -15.51
C ALA A 482 -18.75 -16.31 -14.43
N LEU A 483 -18.15 -16.26 -13.24
CA LEU A 483 -18.40 -17.26 -12.20
C LEU A 483 -19.73 -16.98 -11.47
N PRO A 484 -20.74 -17.87 -11.53
CA PRO A 484 -21.98 -17.69 -10.78
C PRO A 484 -21.70 -17.73 -9.27
N ARG A 485 -22.60 -17.12 -8.47
CA ARG A 485 -22.50 -17.14 -7.01
C ARG A 485 -23.36 -18.28 -6.44
N PRO A 486 -22.84 -19.12 -5.53
CA PRO A 486 -23.65 -20.13 -4.84
C PRO A 486 -24.65 -19.47 -3.87
N LYS A 487 -25.68 -20.21 -3.47
CA LYS A 487 -26.64 -19.81 -2.43
C LYS A 487 -25.98 -19.85 -1.05
N THR A 488 -25.22 -20.90 -0.76
CA THR A 488 -24.37 -20.96 0.44
C THR A 488 -23.24 -19.96 0.30
N LYS A 489 -23.11 -19.06 1.27
CA LYS A 489 -22.13 -17.97 1.22
C LYS A 489 -20.71 -18.52 1.39
N ILE A 490 -19.81 -18.12 0.50
CA ILE A 490 -18.39 -18.49 0.57
C ILE A 490 -17.62 -17.31 1.16
N MET A 491 -17.15 -17.50 2.38
CA MET A 491 -16.43 -16.52 3.20
C MET A 491 -14.94 -16.86 3.27
N ILE A 492 -14.12 -15.93 3.75
CA ILE A 492 -12.67 -16.12 3.89
C ILE A 492 -12.23 -16.18 5.36
N ASN A 493 -11.30 -17.07 5.66
CA ASN A 493 -10.49 -17.08 6.88
C ASN A 493 -9.23 -16.23 6.64
N LEU A 494 -9.08 -15.13 7.37
CA LEU A 494 -7.99 -14.19 7.14
C LEU A 494 -7.45 -13.60 8.44
N GLY A 495 -6.19 -13.86 8.76
CA GLY A 495 -5.52 -13.26 9.92
C GLY A 495 -4.58 -12.11 9.58
N ASN A 496 -3.99 -12.13 8.39
CA ASN A 496 -2.96 -11.19 7.99
C ASN A 496 -3.55 -9.96 7.29
N PRO A 497 -3.46 -8.74 7.87
CA PRO A 497 -3.95 -7.52 7.25
C PRO A 497 -3.18 -7.11 5.99
N GLU A 498 -1.93 -7.56 5.83
CA GLU A 498 -1.06 -7.18 4.71
C GLU A 498 -1.59 -7.68 3.36
N ILE A 499 -2.19 -8.87 3.33
CA ILE A 499 -2.76 -9.47 2.11
C ILE A 499 -4.24 -9.11 1.91
N ALA A 500 -4.84 -8.27 2.76
CA ALA A 500 -6.27 -8.04 2.79
C ALA A 500 -6.80 -7.45 1.48
N PHE A 501 -6.15 -6.40 0.96
CA PHE A 501 -6.57 -5.74 -0.27
C PHE A 501 -6.41 -6.64 -1.50
N GLN A 502 -5.37 -7.48 -1.53
CA GLN A 502 -5.19 -8.47 -2.61
C GLN A 502 -6.27 -9.54 -2.55
N THR A 503 -6.55 -10.06 -1.37
CA THR A 503 -7.54 -11.11 -1.12
C THR A 503 -8.96 -10.62 -1.41
N ALA A 504 -9.24 -9.32 -1.26
CA ALA A 504 -10.53 -8.72 -1.58
C ALA A 504 -10.93 -8.84 -3.06
N ASN A 505 -9.97 -9.09 -3.95
CA ASN A 505 -10.24 -9.37 -5.37
C ASN A 505 -10.83 -10.77 -5.59
N LEU A 506 -10.75 -11.68 -4.62
CA LEU A 506 -11.38 -12.99 -4.71
C LEU A 506 -12.91 -12.88 -4.62
N PRO A 507 -13.66 -13.70 -5.37
CA PRO A 507 -15.11 -13.70 -5.32
C PRO A 507 -15.58 -14.36 -4.01
N SER A 508 -15.69 -13.58 -2.94
CA SER A 508 -16.19 -14.01 -1.62
C SER A 508 -17.29 -13.11 -1.07
N ASP A 509 -18.02 -13.60 -0.06
CA ASP A 509 -19.12 -12.90 0.60
C ASP A 509 -18.67 -12.14 1.88
N GLY A 510 -17.37 -12.05 2.13
CA GLY A 510 -16.76 -11.37 3.27
C GLY A 510 -15.72 -12.23 3.99
N ILE A 511 -15.43 -11.87 5.25
CA ILE A 511 -14.53 -12.65 6.13
C ILE A 511 -15.40 -13.34 7.19
N GLY A 512 -15.38 -14.68 7.19
CA GLY A 512 -16.11 -15.49 8.18
C GLY A 512 -15.31 -15.77 9.44
N LEU A 513 -13.98 -15.59 9.37
CA LEU A 513 -13.09 -15.63 10.52
C LEU A 513 -11.87 -14.73 10.31
N ALA A 514 -11.90 -13.55 10.95
CA ALA A 514 -10.73 -12.69 11.14
C ALA A 514 -10.06 -13.05 12.47
N ARG A 515 -8.83 -13.56 12.41
CA ARG A 515 -8.03 -13.95 13.59
C ARG A 515 -7.13 -12.81 14.02
N MET A 516 -7.35 -12.25 15.21
CA MET A 516 -6.53 -11.15 15.71
C MET A 516 -5.19 -11.59 16.30
N GLU A 517 -5.01 -12.87 16.58
CA GLU A 517 -3.77 -13.44 17.13
C GLU A 517 -2.57 -13.14 16.22
N PHE A 518 -2.77 -13.14 14.89
CA PHE A 518 -1.71 -12.79 13.94
C PHE A 518 -1.24 -11.34 14.13
N ILE A 519 -2.17 -10.40 14.32
CA ILE A 519 -1.86 -8.99 14.58
C ILE A 519 -1.13 -8.85 15.91
N ILE A 520 -1.59 -9.57 16.94
CA ILE A 520 -0.96 -9.53 18.26
C ILE A 520 0.46 -10.11 18.20
N SER A 521 0.68 -11.27 17.57
CA SER A 521 2.01 -11.91 17.52
C SER A 521 3.00 -11.20 16.61
N ASN A 522 2.57 -10.68 15.46
CA ASN A 522 3.50 -10.14 14.45
C ASN A 522 3.68 -8.62 14.55
N THR A 523 2.63 -7.88 14.89
CA THR A 523 2.67 -6.42 14.93
C THR A 523 2.86 -5.92 16.36
N ILE A 524 2.08 -6.42 17.31
CA ILE A 524 2.10 -5.94 18.69
C ILE A 524 3.22 -6.59 19.50
N LYS A 525 3.45 -7.90 19.36
CA LYS A 525 4.50 -8.72 20.01
C LYS A 525 4.52 -8.75 21.54
N ALA A 526 3.70 -7.93 22.20
CA ALA A 526 3.70 -7.72 23.64
C ALA A 526 2.42 -8.20 24.31
N HIS A 527 2.56 -8.69 25.54
CA HIS A 527 1.43 -9.09 26.36
C HIS A 527 0.60 -7.86 26.80
N PRO A 528 -0.74 -7.84 26.68
CA PRO A 528 -1.56 -6.66 27.00
C PRO A 528 -1.38 -6.18 28.46
N MET A 529 -1.33 -7.11 29.41
CA MET A 529 -1.10 -6.77 30.81
C MET A 529 0.32 -6.25 31.09
N ALA A 530 1.31 -6.60 30.26
CA ALA A 530 2.66 -6.06 30.37
C ALA A 530 2.75 -4.61 29.88
N LEU A 531 1.87 -4.22 28.93
CA LEU A 531 1.73 -2.83 28.50
C LEU A 531 1.01 -1.97 29.56
N LEU A 532 0.01 -2.53 30.23
CA LEU A 532 -0.69 -1.85 31.34
C LEU A 532 0.20 -1.72 32.58
N TYR A 533 1.00 -2.75 32.87
CA TYR A 533 1.81 -2.86 34.09
C TYR A 533 3.27 -3.18 33.78
N PRO A 534 4.00 -2.32 33.05
CA PRO A 534 5.39 -2.57 32.66
C PRO A 534 6.33 -2.71 33.88
N GLU A 535 5.96 -2.16 35.03
CA GLU A 535 6.68 -2.30 36.30
C GLU A 535 6.61 -3.72 36.89
N LYS A 536 5.59 -4.52 36.53
CA LYS A 536 5.45 -5.91 36.98
C LYS A 536 6.28 -6.90 36.15
N VAL A 537 6.79 -6.49 34.99
CA VAL A 537 7.69 -7.29 34.16
C VAL A 537 9.04 -7.42 34.87
N LYS A 538 9.44 -8.63 35.25
CA LYS A 538 10.63 -8.86 36.07
C LYS A 538 11.94 -8.74 35.29
N ASP A 539 11.95 -9.13 34.01
CA ASP A 539 13.14 -9.10 33.17
C ASP A 539 13.45 -7.66 32.70
N PRO A 540 14.62 -7.08 33.07
CA PRO A 540 15.01 -5.75 32.62
C PRO A 540 15.15 -5.62 31.10
N GLN A 541 15.56 -6.68 30.39
CA GLN A 541 15.68 -6.66 28.93
C GLN A 541 14.31 -6.59 28.26
N GLU A 542 13.34 -7.37 28.75
CA GLU A 542 11.97 -7.31 28.26
C GLU A 542 11.33 -5.93 28.51
N ARG A 543 11.59 -5.33 29.68
CA ARG A 543 11.11 -3.97 29.99
C ARG A 543 11.68 -2.92 29.05
N LEU A 544 12.97 -3.01 28.72
CA LEU A 544 13.61 -2.11 27.75
C LEU A 544 13.02 -2.31 26.34
N ALA A 545 12.80 -3.55 25.94
CA ALA A 545 12.17 -3.88 24.66
C ALA A 545 10.72 -3.35 24.57
N LEU A 546 9.93 -3.43 25.66
CA LEU A 546 8.59 -2.84 25.73
C LEU A 546 8.65 -1.32 25.58
N ALA A 547 9.56 -0.64 26.29
CA ALA A 547 9.72 0.81 26.19
C ALA A 547 10.11 1.26 24.77
N LYS A 548 10.95 0.48 24.08
CA LYS A 548 11.30 0.73 22.68
C LYS A 548 10.11 0.50 21.74
N LEU A 549 9.34 -0.56 21.97
CA LEU A 549 8.17 -0.91 21.17
C LEU A 549 7.08 0.16 21.24
N THR A 550 6.85 0.72 22.44
CA THR A 550 5.85 1.77 22.66
C THR A 550 6.44 3.19 22.59
N GLN A 551 7.60 3.35 21.98
CA GLN A 551 8.23 4.65 21.79
C GLN A 551 7.30 5.54 20.96
N GLY A 552 7.10 6.78 21.43
CA GLY A 552 6.17 7.73 20.80
C GLY A 552 4.73 7.68 21.31
N TYR A 553 4.38 6.72 22.18
CA TYR A 553 3.09 6.68 22.86
C TYR A 553 3.21 7.25 24.27
N THR A 554 2.23 8.09 24.65
CA THR A 554 2.15 8.63 26.02
C THR A 554 1.86 7.51 27.02
N GLN A 555 0.96 6.58 26.65
CA GLN A 555 0.64 5.40 27.44
C GLN A 555 0.92 4.14 26.62
N PRO A 556 1.67 3.15 27.15
CA PRO A 556 2.02 1.94 26.40
C PRO A 556 0.80 1.13 25.90
N GLN A 557 -0.33 1.17 26.62
CA GLN A 557 -1.56 0.50 26.19
C GLN A 557 -2.21 1.14 24.94
N ASP A 558 -1.99 2.42 24.66
CA ASP A 558 -2.54 3.08 23.46
C ASP A 558 -1.93 2.46 22.19
N PHE A 559 -0.68 2.00 22.26
CA PHE A 559 -0.04 1.23 21.19
C PHE A 559 -0.83 -0.04 20.88
N PHE A 560 -1.27 -0.80 21.89
CA PHE A 560 -2.07 -2.01 21.68
C PHE A 560 -3.38 -1.69 20.97
N VAL A 561 -4.12 -0.72 21.51
CA VAL A 561 -5.43 -0.32 20.96
C VAL A 561 -5.29 0.17 19.53
N GLU A 562 -4.30 1.03 19.25
CA GLU A 562 -4.08 1.57 17.93
C GLU A 562 -3.66 0.49 16.92
N ARG A 563 -2.64 -0.32 17.23
CA ARG A 563 -2.14 -1.35 16.30
C ARG A 563 -3.18 -2.44 16.03
N LEU A 564 -3.92 -2.87 17.05
CA LEU A 564 -4.98 -3.87 16.89
C LEU A 564 -6.11 -3.34 16.00
N SER A 565 -6.54 -2.10 16.24
CA SER A 565 -7.60 -1.48 15.42
C SER A 565 -7.14 -1.13 14.01
N GLU A 566 -5.87 -0.79 13.77
CA GLU A 566 -5.34 -0.65 12.41
C GLU A 566 -5.36 -1.99 11.65
N GLY A 567 -4.93 -3.08 12.29
CA GLY A 567 -4.94 -4.40 11.67
C GLY A 567 -6.36 -4.89 11.35
N VAL A 568 -7.26 -4.85 12.33
CA VAL A 568 -8.67 -5.25 12.12
C VAL A 568 -9.40 -4.28 11.20
N GLY A 569 -9.14 -2.98 11.31
CA GLY A 569 -9.69 -1.97 10.42
C GLY A 569 -9.31 -2.22 8.97
N THR A 570 -8.05 -2.57 8.71
CA THR A 570 -7.57 -2.91 7.35
C THR A 570 -8.33 -4.12 6.77
N LEU A 571 -8.49 -5.19 7.56
CA LEU A 571 -9.29 -6.36 7.16
C LEU A 571 -10.74 -5.98 6.85
N ALA A 572 -11.37 -5.17 7.70
CA ALA A 572 -12.77 -4.75 7.53
C ALA A 572 -12.97 -3.80 6.34
N ALA A 573 -12.02 -2.90 6.10
CA ALA A 573 -12.04 -1.97 4.97
C ALA A 573 -11.90 -2.70 3.63
N ALA A 574 -11.01 -3.70 3.55
CA ALA A 574 -10.77 -4.46 2.32
C ALA A 574 -12.05 -5.14 1.77
N PHE A 575 -12.95 -5.59 2.65
CA PHE A 575 -14.19 -6.27 2.27
C PHE A 575 -15.43 -5.40 2.39
N TYR A 576 -15.31 -4.12 2.75
CA TYR A 576 -16.46 -3.25 2.97
C TYR A 576 -17.35 -3.15 1.71
N PRO A 577 -18.70 -3.21 1.84
CA PRO A 577 -19.51 -3.33 3.05
C PRO A 577 -19.85 -4.78 3.46
N LYS A 578 -19.19 -5.80 2.89
CA LYS A 578 -19.43 -7.21 3.23
C LYS A 578 -19.08 -7.48 4.71
N PRO A 579 -19.77 -8.41 5.37
CA PRO A 579 -19.53 -8.72 6.79
C PRO A 579 -18.10 -9.23 7.03
N VAL A 580 -17.51 -8.78 8.14
CA VAL A 580 -16.21 -9.24 8.63
C VAL A 580 -16.37 -9.69 10.08
N VAL A 581 -16.35 -11.01 10.28
CA VAL A 581 -16.49 -11.64 11.60
C VAL A 581 -15.12 -11.72 12.26
N VAL A 582 -14.88 -10.85 13.23
CA VAL A 582 -13.63 -10.77 14.00
C VAL A 582 -13.76 -11.60 15.26
N ARG A 583 -12.93 -12.64 15.39
CA ARG A 583 -12.84 -13.42 16.61
C ARG A 583 -11.99 -12.67 17.63
N MET A 584 -12.52 -12.48 18.83
CA MET A 584 -11.74 -11.98 19.97
C MET A 584 -10.59 -12.94 20.29
N SER A 585 -9.57 -12.50 21.04
CA SER A 585 -8.34 -13.25 21.22
C SER A 585 -8.56 -14.64 21.86
N ASP A 586 -8.12 -15.69 21.17
CA ASP A 586 -8.29 -17.08 21.64
C ASP A 586 -6.95 -17.75 21.98
N PHE A 587 -5.94 -16.96 22.34
CA PHE A 587 -4.67 -17.49 22.80
C PHE A 587 -4.83 -18.34 24.05
N LYS A 588 -4.09 -19.45 24.08
CA LYS A 588 -3.82 -20.25 25.27
C LYS A 588 -2.80 -19.53 26.17
N SER A 589 -2.77 -19.86 27.46
CA SER A 589 -1.88 -19.21 28.44
C SER A 589 -0.39 -19.32 28.07
N ASN A 590 0.03 -20.45 27.49
CA ASN A 590 1.41 -20.65 27.01
C ASN A 590 1.76 -19.76 25.81
N GLU A 591 0.80 -19.46 24.93
CA GLU A 591 1.00 -18.56 23.80
C GLU A 591 1.12 -17.11 24.29
N TYR A 592 0.26 -16.67 25.20
CA TYR A 592 0.41 -15.37 25.86
C TYR A 592 1.73 -15.25 26.63
N ALA A 593 2.18 -16.32 27.30
CA ALA A 593 3.44 -16.34 28.03
C ALA A 593 4.66 -16.16 27.10
N SER A 594 4.52 -16.51 25.81
CA SER A 594 5.57 -16.34 24.80
C SER A 594 5.71 -14.90 24.28
N LEU A 595 4.68 -14.06 24.49
CA LEU A 595 4.74 -12.64 24.15
C LEU A 595 5.68 -11.90 25.09
N LEU A 596 6.20 -10.77 24.63
CA LEU A 596 7.10 -9.92 25.40
C LEU A 596 6.43 -9.48 26.72
N GLY A 597 7.07 -9.82 27.85
CA GLY A 597 6.56 -9.54 29.20
C GLY A 597 5.45 -10.47 29.69
N GLY A 598 5.08 -11.50 28.93
CA GLY A 598 3.91 -12.37 29.21
C GLY A 598 4.09 -13.34 30.37
N ARG A 599 5.28 -13.94 30.53
CA ARG A 599 5.55 -15.00 31.54
C ARG A 599 5.17 -14.62 32.98
N GLY A 600 5.21 -13.34 33.32
CA GLY A 600 4.85 -12.86 34.66
C GLY A 600 3.35 -12.82 34.95
N PHE A 601 2.51 -12.89 33.91
CA PHE A 601 1.06 -12.75 34.00
C PHE A 601 0.30 -14.05 33.74
N GLU A 602 0.97 -15.06 33.19
CA GLU A 602 0.34 -16.29 32.72
C GLU A 602 0.67 -17.48 33.62
N PRO A 603 -0.33 -18.24 34.08
CA PRO A 603 -0.10 -19.47 34.84
C PRO A 603 0.42 -20.58 33.92
N GLU A 604 1.22 -21.49 34.47
CA GLU A 604 1.52 -22.76 33.81
C GLU A 604 0.32 -23.71 33.96
N GLU A 605 -0.09 -24.32 32.84
CA GLU A 605 -1.23 -25.23 32.78
C GLU A 605 -0.82 -26.55 32.14
N ASP A 606 -1.23 -27.67 32.75
CA ASP A 606 -0.94 -29.01 32.22
C ASP A 606 -1.60 -29.26 30.86
N ASN A 607 -2.78 -28.66 30.63
CA ASN A 607 -3.55 -28.81 29.39
C ASN A 607 -4.01 -27.44 28.85
N PRO A 608 -3.12 -26.66 28.21
CA PRO A 608 -3.45 -25.30 27.75
C PRO A 608 -4.64 -25.23 26.80
N MET A 609 -4.93 -26.30 26.05
CA MET A 609 -6.09 -26.38 25.16
C MET A 609 -7.43 -26.21 25.89
N LEU A 610 -7.53 -26.72 27.13
CA LEU A 610 -8.73 -26.66 27.97
C LEU A 610 -8.69 -25.54 29.00
N GLY A 611 -7.54 -24.85 29.12
CA GLY A 611 -7.17 -23.95 30.20
C GLY A 611 -7.74 -22.53 30.12
N PHE A 612 -7.01 -21.56 30.66
CA PHE A 612 -7.43 -20.17 30.82
C PHE A 612 -7.41 -19.38 29.50
N ARG A 613 -8.44 -19.59 28.68
CA ARG A 613 -8.62 -18.96 27.34
C ARG A 613 -10.08 -18.63 27.03
N GLY A 614 -10.29 -17.92 25.92
CA GLY A 614 -11.60 -17.51 25.40
C GLY A 614 -12.46 -16.79 26.43
N ALA A 615 -13.77 -17.01 26.39
CA ALA A 615 -14.75 -16.30 27.24
C ALA A 615 -14.39 -16.28 28.74
N SER A 616 -13.92 -17.40 29.30
CA SER A 616 -13.54 -17.49 30.71
C SER A 616 -12.44 -16.50 31.11
N ARG A 617 -11.55 -16.15 30.18
CA ARG A 617 -10.45 -15.21 30.41
C ARG A 617 -10.97 -13.77 30.44
N TYR A 618 -11.92 -13.43 29.57
CA TYR A 618 -12.37 -12.05 29.33
C TYR A 618 -13.06 -11.40 30.53
N ALA A 619 -13.85 -12.17 31.28
CA ALA A 619 -14.54 -11.68 32.49
C ALA A 619 -13.73 -11.89 33.78
N HIS A 620 -12.60 -12.62 33.72
CA HIS A 620 -11.84 -12.96 34.92
C HIS A 620 -10.98 -11.77 35.41
N PRO A 621 -10.92 -11.49 36.73
CA PRO A 621 -10.14 -10.36 37.26
C PRO A 621 -8.66 -10.33 36.87
N ALA A 622 -8.06 -11.49 36.56
CA ALA A 622 -6.66 -11.57 36.13
C ALA A 622 -6.41 -10.95 34.74
N TYR A 623 -7.42 -10.86 33.88
CA TYR A 623 -7.25 -10.40 32.48
C TYR A 623 -8.33 -9.42 31.99
N LYS A 624 -9.36 -9.11 32.80
CA LYS A 624 -10.45 -8.17 32.43
C LYS A 624 -9.94 -6.85 31.83
N GLU A 625 -8.81 -6.32 32.33
CA GLU A 625 -8.20 -5.09 31.81
C GLU A 625 -7.52 -5.30 30.44
N GLY A 626 -6.92 -6.46 30.19
CA GLY A 626 -6.41 -6.83 28.87
C GLY A 626 -7.53 -6.93 27.84
N PHE A 627 -8.65 -7.58 28.21
CA PHE A 627 -9.85 -7.66 27.38
C PHE A 627 -10.48 -6.29 27.11
N HIS A 628 -10.39 -5.36 28.07
CA HIS A 628 -10.83 -3.98 27.87
C HIS A 628 -10.08 -3.31 26.70
N LEU A 629 -8.77 -3.54 26.56
CA LEU A 629 -7.99 -2.98 25.44
C LEU A 629 -8.48 -3.52 24.08
N GLU A 630 -8.82 -4.81 24.00
CA GLU A 630 -9.40 -5.39 22.78
C GLU A 630 -10.77 -4.78 22.47
N CYS A 631 -11.62 -4.57 23.49
CA CYS A 631 -12.91 -3.90 23.33
C CYS A 631 -12.76 -2.45 22.87
N LEU A 632 -11.81 -1.69 23.42
CA LEU A 632 -11.51 -0.32 22.98
C LEU A 632 -11.07 -0.29 21.52
N ALA A 633 -10.24 -1.24 21.09
CA ALA A 633 -9.82 -1.36 19.70
C ALA A 633 -11.03 -1.62 18.78
N MET A 634 -11.90 -2.57 19.13
CA MET A 634 -13.08 -2.89 18.32
C MET A 634 -14.09 -1.73 18.28
N LYS A 635 -14.26 -1.01 19.39
CA LYS A 635 -15.06 0.20 19.44
C LYS A 635 -14.50 1.29 18.50
N ARG A 636 -13.17 1.51 18.51
CA ARG A 636 -12.49 2.43 17.58
C ARG A 636 -12.74 2.04 16.13
N VAL A 637 -12.63 0.75 15.77
CA VAL A 637 -12.89 0.26 14.40
C VAL A 637 -14.32 0.60 13.95
N ARG A 638 -15.32 0.26 14.77
CA ARG A 638 -16.73 0.46 14.38
C ARG A 638 -17.14 1.94 14.41
N GLU A 639 -16.81 2.65 15.48
CA GLU A 639 -17.39 3.98 15.75
C GLU A 639 -16.52 5.13 15.23
N THR A 640 -15.20 5.00 15.32
CA THR A 640 -14.25 6.04 14.86
C THR A 640 -13.85 5.84 13.42
N MET A 641 -13.47 4.62 13.02
CA MET A 641 -13.10 4.30 11.63
C MET A 641 -14.31 4.08 10.72
N GLY A 642 -15.52 3.92 11.28
CA GLY A 642 -16.76 3.80 10.50
C GLY A 642 -16.94 2.45 9.82
N LEU A 643 -16.27 1.40 10.31
CA LEU A 643 -16.32 0.04 9.76
C LEU A 643 -17.39 -0.76 10.50
N ASP A 644 -18.65 -0.42 10.21
CA ASP A 644 -19.84 -1.00 10.83
C ASP A 644 -20.15 -2.44 10.38
N ASN A 645 -19.48 -2.91 9.33
CA ASN A 645 -19.50 -4.29 8.84
C ASN A 645 -18.75 -5.30 9.74
N VAL A 646 -18.08 -4.83 10.80
CA VAL A 646 -17.44 -5.70 11.80
C VAL A 646 -18.48 -6.33 12.73
N ILE A 647 -18.46 -7.66 12.76
CA ILE A 647 -19.20 -8.54 13.68
C ILE A 647 -18.18 -9.11 14.67
N LEU A 648 -18.48 -9.11 15.97
CA LEU A 648 -17.58 -9.67 16.97
C LEU A 648 -17.95 -11.10 17.29
N MET A 649 -16.97 -11.99 17.43
CA MET A 649 -17.19 -13.39 17.76
C MET A 649 -16.43 -13.78 19.02
N LEU A 650 -17.15 -14.37 19.99
CA LEU A 650 -16.59 -14.87 21.23
C LEU A 650 -16.18 -16.34 21.11
N PRO A 651 -14.89 -16.69 21.27
CA PRO A 651 -14.44 -18.07 21.32
C PRO A 651 -14.63 -18.72 22.70
N PHE A 652 -14.65 -20.04 22.68
CA PHE A 652 -14.54 -20.96 23.82
C PHE A 652 -15.54 -20.68 24.95
N VAL A 653 -16.77 -20.33 24.59
CA VAL A 653 -17.86 -20.03 25.53
C VAL A 653 -18.40 -21.33 26.12
N ARG A 654 -17.94 -21.77 27.29
CA ARG A 654 -18.28 -23.12 27.80
C ARG A 654 -19.68 -23.21 28.38
N ARG A 655 -20.12 -22.15 29.08
CA ARG A 655 -21.38 -22.14 29.84
C ARG A 655 -22.26 -20.93 29.49
N VAL A 656 -23.56 -21.09 29.68
CA VAL A 656 -24.54 -20.02 29.47
C VAL A 656 -24.25 -18.81 30.39
N GLN A 657 -23.89 -19.06 31.65
CA GLN A 657 -23.50 -17.99 32.58
C GLN A 657 -22.24 -17.25 32.11
N GLU A 658 -21.25 -17.97 31.57
CA GLU A 658 -20.02 -17.37 31.04
C GLU A 658 -20.32 -16.48 29.83
N ALA A 659 -21.28 -16.86 28.98
CA ALA A 659 -21.78 -16.00 27.92
C ALA A 659 -22.39 -14.70 28.48
N ASP A 660 -23.24 -14.81 29.51
CA ASP A 660 -23.87 -13.64 30.15
C ASP A 660 -22.84 -12.70 30.78
N ASP A 661 -21.85 -13.25 31.48
CA ASP A 661 -20.79 -12.48 32.15
C ASP A 661 -19.93 -11.71 31.14
N VAL A 662 -19.52 -12.36 30.04
CA VAL A 662 -18.71 -11.70 29.00
C VAL A 662 -19.52 -10.67 28.22
N LEU A 663 -20.78 -10.95 27.88
CA LEU A 663 -21.65 -9.98 27.20
C LEU A 663 -21.91 -8.75 28.08
N ALA A 664 -22.11 -8.95 29.39
CA ALA A 664 -22.21 -7.85 30.35
C ALA A 664 -20.89 -7.05 30.42
N GLN A 665 -19.74 -7.75 30.41
CA GLN A 665 -18.44 -7.12 30.42
C GLN A 665 -18.17 -6.27 29.16
N MET A 666 -18.52 -6.79 27.98
CA MET A 666 -18.43 -6.03 26.72
C MET A 666 -19.35 -4.81 26.76
N ALA A 667 -20.56 -4.94 27.28
CA ALA A 667 -21.49 -3.83 27.42
C ALA A 667 -20.95 -2.73 28.38
N GLU A 668 -20.30 -3.12 29.49
CA GLU A 668 -19.60 -2.19 30.39
C GLU A 668 -18.50 -1.41 29.65
N PHE A 669 -17.79 -2.08 28.74
CA PHE A 669 -16.76 -1.47 27.88
C PHE A 669 -17.33 -0.74 26.64
N GLY A 670 -18.65 -0.61 26.54
CA GLY A 670 -19.33 0.16 25.49
C GLY A 670 -19.53 -0.60 24.17
N LEU A 671 -19.48 -1.93 24.19
CA LEU A 671 -19.83 -2.81 23.07
C LEU A 671 -21.06 -3.66 23.42
N LYS A 672 -22.24 -3.08 23.23
CA LYS A 672 -23.51 -3.73 23.54
C LYS A 672 -24.20 -4.26 22.28
N ARG A 673 -24.63 -5.53 22.31
CA ARG A 673 -25.39 -6.16 21.22
C ARG A 673 -26.60 -5.30 20.81
N GLY A 674 -26.77 -5.09 19.50
CA GLY A 674 -27.83 -4.27 18.91
C GLY A 674 -27.57 -2.76 18.90
N GLU A 675 -26.68 -2.25 19.76
CA GLU A 675 -26.32 -0.83 19.76
C GLU A 675 -25.36 -0.52 18.61
N ASN A 676 -25.60 0.59 17.89
CA ASN A 676 -24.85 0.93 16.68
C ASN A 676 -24.78 -0.23 15.66
N GLY A 677 -25.80 -1.08 15.62
CA GLY A 677 -25.86 -2.26 14.74
C GLY A 677 -24.87 -3.38 15.09
N LEU A 678 -24.27 -3.37 16.30
CA LEU A 678 -23.31 -4.41 16.71
C LEU A 678 -23.99 -5.78 16.76
N LYS A 679 -23.47 -6.71 15.97
CA LYS A 679 -23.78 -8.14 16.07
C LYS A 679 -22.69 -8.86 16.85
N ILE A 680 -23.09 -9.81 17.68
CA ILE A 680 -22.17 -10.66 18.44
C ILE A 680 -22.48 -12.12 18.14
N TYR A 681 -21.50 -12.82 17.60
CA TYR A 681 -21.52 -14.25 17.37
C TYR A 681 -20.79 -14.99 18.48
N ALA A 682 -21.04 -16.29 18.59
CA ALA A 682 -20.20 -17.18 19.37
C ALA A 682 -19.61 -18.26 18.47
N MET A 683 -18.41 -18.69 18.80
CA MET A 683 -17.86 -19.90 18.20
C MET A 683 -18.53 -21.11 18.85
N CYS A 684 -19.18 -21.96 18.05
CA CYS A 684 -19.79 -23.21 18.51
C CYS A 684 -18.75 -24.31 18.37
N GLU A 685 -17.98 -24.51 19.43
CA GLU A 685 -16.79 -25.38 19.40
C GLU A 685 -16.64 -26.26 20.65
N VAL A 686 -17.46 -26.05 21.68
CA VAL A 686 -17.54 -26.92 22.86
C VAL A 686 -18.80 -27.77 22.73
N PRO A 687 -18.78 -29.09 23.01
CA PRO A 687 -19.98 -29.93 22.93
C PRO A 687 -21.18 -29.39 23.72
N ASN A 688 -20.93 -28.72 24.84
CA ASN A 688 -21.98 -28.07 25.63
C ASN A 688 -22.68 -26.91 24.89
N ASN A 689 -22.02 -26.25 23.93
CA ASN A 689 -22.68 -25.27 23.03
C ASN A 689 -23.77 -25.94 22.21
N VAL A 690 -23.47 -27.12 21.67
CA VAL A 690 -24.39 -27.88 20.82
C VAL A 690 -25.55 -28.42 21.65
N LEU A 691 -25.25 -29.01 22.81
CA LEU A 691 -26.27 -29.59 23.69
C LEU A 691 -27.25 -28.54 24.25
N LEU A 692 -26.78 -27.31 24.48
CA LEU A 692 -27.57 -26.20 25.01
C LEU A 692 -27.78 -25.10 23.96
N ILE A 693 -27.81 -25.44 22.67
CA ILE A 693 -27.82 -24.47 21.57
C ILE A 693 -28.97 -23.48 21.68
N ASP A 694 -30.16 -23.93 22.10
CA ASP A 694 -31.33 -23.06 22.23
C ASP A 694 -31.16 -21.99 23.34
N ALA A 695 -30.40 -22.29 24.39
CA ALA A 695 -30.10 -21.33 25.45
C ALA A 695 -29.03 -20.33 25.01
N PHE A 696 -28.00 -20.79 24.29
CA PHE A 696 -26.99 -19.89 23.74
C PHE A 696 -27.53 -19.01 22.60
N ALA A 697 -28.44 -19.51 21.77
CA ALA A 697 -29.03 -18.77 20.65
C ALA A 697 -29.76 -17.49 21.06
N GLN A 698 -30.28 -17.41 22.30
CA GLN A 698 -30.89 -16.19 22.83
C GLN A 698 -29.87 -15.04 23.08
N ARG A 699 -28.59 -15.39 23.18
CA ARG A 699 -27.47 -14.52 23.57
C ARG A 699 -26.63 -14.04 22.40
N PHE A 700 -26.74 -14.68 21.24
CA PHE A 700 -25.92 -14.38 20.07
C PHE A 700 -26.76 -14.18 18.82
N ASP A 701 -26.26 -13.37 17.88
CA ASP A 701 -26.89 -13.11 16.58
C ASP A 701 -26.54 -14.18 15.53
N GLY A 702 -25.69 -15.14 15.91
CA GLY A 702 -25.19 -16.19 15.04
C GLY A 702 -24.13 -17.05 15.69
N PHE A 703 -23.86 -18.20 15.06
CA PHE A 703 -22.77 -19.10 15.43
C PHE A 703 -21.85 -19.36 14.25
N SER A 704 -20.55 -19.43 14.54
CA SER A 704 -19.57 -20.05 13.65
C SER A 704 -19.08 -21.34 14.28
N ILE A 705 -19.26 -22.46 13.60
CA ILE A 705 -18.82 -23.77 14.10
C ILE A 705 -17.30 -23.86 13.96
N GLY A 706 -16.62 -24.00 15.09
CA GLY A 706 -15.18 -24.26 15.15
C GLY A 706 -14.95 -25.77 15.08
N SER A 707 -14.95 -26.33 13.87
CA SER A 707 -14.93 -27.79 13.68
C SER A 707 -13.69 -28.45 14.28
N ASN A 708 -12.56 -27.74 14.31
CA ASN A 708 -11.32 -28.25 14.91
C ASN A 708 -11.48 -28.58 16.39
N ASP A 709 -11.82 -27.57 17.21
CA ASP A 709 -11.96 -27.75 18.66
C ASP A 709 -13.20 -28.60 19.00
N LEU A 710 -14.27 -28.51 18.20
CA LEU A 710 -15.43 -29.39 18.36
C LEU A 710 -15.07 -30.86 18.15
N THR A 711 -14.23 -31.17 17.17
CA THR A 711 -13.74 -32.53 16.90
C THR A 711 -12.87 -33.02 18.05
N GLN A 712 -11.88 -32.22 18.45
CA GLN A 712 -10.99 -32.56 19.57
C GLN A 712 -11.78 -32.90 20.85
N LEU A 713 -12.78 -32.08 21.19
CA LEU A 713 -13.58 -32.26 22.40
C LEU A 713 -14.64 -33.36 22.29
N THR A 714 -15.18 -33.61 21.09
CA THR A 714 -16.17 -34.68 20.87
C THR A 714 -15.50 -36.05 20.91
N LEU A 715 -14.30 -36.16 20.32
CA LEU A 715 -13.55 -37.42 20.25
C LEU A 715 -12.60 -37.61 21.45
N GLY A 716 -12.29 -36.54 22.18
CA GLY A 716 -11.31 -36.59 23.28
C GLY A 716 -9.87 -36.73 22.78
N VAL A 717 -9.55 -36.13 21.63
CA VAL A 717 -8.26 -36.24 20.95
C VAL A 717 -7.58 -34.88 20.88
N ASP A 718 -6.29 -34.82 21.22
CA ASP A 718 -5.43 -33.68 20.93
C ASP A 718 -4.77 -33.92 19.56
N ARG A 719 -5.06 -33.07 18.59
CA ARG A 719 -4.51 -33.19 17.23
C ARG A 719 -3.02 -32.89 17.15
N ASP A 720 -2.49 -32.15 18.13
CA ASP A 720 -1.07 -31.81 18.19
C ASP A 720 -0.25 -32.94 18.85
N SER A 721 -0.93 -33.95 19.41
CA SER A 721 -0.29 -35.13 20.02
C SER A 721 0.03 -36.19 18.97
N GLU A 722 1.32 -36.37 18.66
CA GLU A 722 1.83 -37.37 17.71
C GLU A 722 1.36 -38.81 18.00
N ILE A 723 0.97 -39.11 19.25
CA ILE A 723 0.57 -40.45 19.68
C ILE A 723 -0.90 -40.75 19.34
N VAL A 724 -1.80 -39.75 19.36
CA VAL A 724 -3.26 -39.95 19.23
C VAL A 724 -3.90 -39.19 18.07
N ALA A 725 -3.15 -38.31 17.39
CA ALA A 725 -3.67 -37.51 16.27
C ALA A 725 -4.24 -38.34 15.10
N PHE A 726 -3.89 -39.63 15.00
CA PHE A 726 -4.45 -40.53 13.99
C PHE A 726 -5.97 -40.75 14.13
N ASP A 727 -6.54 -40.54 15.33
CA ASP A 727 -7.98 -40.65 15.59
C ASP A 727 -8.73 -39.31 15.40
N TYR A 728 -8.04 -38.24 14.99
CA TYR A 728 -8.68 -36.96 14.65
C TYR A 728 -9.30 -37.04 13.25
N ASP A 729 -10.63 -37.01 13.16
CA ASP A 729 -11.34 -36.91 11.88
C ASP A 729 -12.61 -36.04 12.02
N GLU A 730 -12.63 -34.91 11.31
CA GLU A 730 -13.78 -33.99 11.30
C GLU A 730 -15.00 -34.58 10.58
N ARG A 731 -14.83 -35.70 9.86
CA ARG A 731 -15.90 -36.43 9.16
C ARG A 731 -16.54 -37.51 10.01
N ASP A 732 -16.04 -37.75 11.22
CA ASP A 732 -16.63 -38.72 12.14
C ASP A 732 -18.13 -38.44 12.32
N GLU A 733 -18.94 -39.50 12.38
CA GLU A 733 -20.39 -39.37 12.46
C GLU A 733 -20.86 -38.69 13.76
N GLY A 734 -20.10 -38.83 14.85
CA GLY A 734 -20.32 -38.08 16.08
C GLY A 734 -20.13 -36.59 15.88
N VAL A 735 -19.06 -36.19 15.17
CA VAL A 735 -18.78 -34.78 14.84
C VAL A 735 -19.84 -34.21 13.90
N LYS A 736 -20.17 -34.92 12.81
CA LYS A 736 -21.26 -34.52 11.89
C LYS A 736 -22.60 -34.37 12.61
N THR A 737 -22.90 -35.27 13.56
CA THR A 737 -24.11 -35.16 14.39
C THR A 737 -24.09 -33.86 15.20
N MET A 738 -22.97 -33.52 15.84
CA MET A 738 -22.83 -32.26 16.57
C MET A 738 -23.01 -31.03 15.66
N ILE A 739 -22.41 -31.04 14.47
CA ILE A 739 -22.56 -29.97 13.47
C ILE A 739 -24.03 -29.81 13.07
N ARG A 740 -24.71 -30.91 12.71
CA ARG A 740 -26.13 -30.90 12.33
C ARG A 740 -27.01 -30.30 13.42
N LEU A 741 -26.82 -30.73 14.67
CA LEU A 741 -27.58 -30.21 15.82
C LEU A 741 -27.38 -28.71 16.01
N ALA A 742 -26.16 -28.21 15.80
CA ALA A 742 -25.85 -26.79 15.87
C ALA A 742 -26.55 -26.00 14.73
N VAL A 743 -26.48 -26.48 13.49
CA VAL A 743 -27.13 -25.85 12.33
C VAL A 743 -28.65 -25.82 12.49
N ASP A 744 -29.25 -26.95 12.86
CA ASP A 744 -30.69 -27.04 13.11
C ASP A 744 -31.10 -26.11 14.25
N GLY A 745 -30.27 -26.00 15.31
CA GLY A 745 -30.46 -25.03 16.38
C GLY A 745 -30.51 -23.60 15.88
N CYS A 746 -29.51 -23.18 15.09
CA CYS A 746 -29.48 -21.85 14.51
C CYS A 746 -30.72 -21.56 13.65
N LYS A 747 -31.10 -22.53 12.81
CA LYS A 747 -32.26 -22.44 11.91
C LYS A 747 -33.57 -22.29 12.69
N ARG A 748 -33.75 -23.04 13.79
CA ARG A 748 -34.94 -22.92 14.67
C ARG A 748 -35.08 -21.54 15.31
N HIS A 749 -33.97 -20.85 15.59
CA HIS A 749 -33.95 -19.50 16.18
C HIS A 749 -33.80 -18.37 15.15
N GLY A 750 -33.65 -18.69 13.87
CA GLY A 750 -33.49 -17.70 12.80
C GLY A 750 -32.21 -16.87 12.90
N ILE A 751 -31.14 -17.45 13.48
CA ILE A 751 -29.82 -16.81 13.60
C ILE A 751 -28.82 -17.41 12.61
N HIS A 752 -27.74 -16.68 12.35
CA HIS A 752 -26.72 -17.11 11.38
C HIS A 752 -26.06 -18.44 11.78
N SER A 753 -25.80 -19.32 10.80
CA SER A 753 -24.96 -20.50 10.97
C SER A 753 -23.84 -20.52 9.94
N GLY A 754 -22.61 -20.44 10.42
CA GLY A 754 -21.40 -20.58 9.63
C GLY A 754 -20.54 -21.72 10.15
N ILE A 755 -19.55 -22.13 9.36
CA ILE A 755 -18.47 -23.00 9.79
C ILE A 755 -17.13 -22.37 9.40
N CYS A 756 -16.16 -22.45 10.31
CA CYS A 756 -14.80 -22.01 10.07
C CYS A 756 -13.83 -23.18 10.29
N GLY A 757 -13.04 -23.48 9.28
CA GLY A 757 -12.15 -24.65 9.25
C GLY A 757 -11.82 -25.03 7.82
N GLN A 758 -10.82 -25.89 7.62
CA GLN A 758 -10.47 -26.39 6.29
C GLN A 758 -11.27 -27.63 5.89
N ALA A 759 -12.05 -28.24 6.80
CA ALA A 759 -12.82 -29.44 6.50
C ALA A 759 -13.63 -29.37 5.19
N PRO A 760 -14.33 -28.27 4.84
CA PRO A 760 -15.10 -28.21 3.59
C PRO A 760 -14.22 -28.07 2.33
N SER A 761 -12.99 -27.59 2.44
CA SER A 761 -12.03 -27.52 1.32
C SER A 761 -11.20 -28.79 1.17
N ASP A 762 -10.82 -29.40 2.29
CA ASP A 762 -10.00 -30.61 2.36
C ASP A 762 -10.82 -31.86 2.02
N TYR A 763 -12.08 -31.90 2.47
CA TYR A 763 -13.00 -33.01 2.30
C TYR A 763 -14.26 -32.54 1.54
N PRO A 764 -14.33 -32.73 0.21
CA PRO A 764 -15.50 -32.33 -0.58
C PRO A 764 -16.83 -32.91 -0.05
N GLU A 765 -16.81 -34.10 0.55
CA GLU A 765 -17.95 -34.74 1.20
C GLU A 765 -18.46 -33.96 2.43
N MET A 766 -17.61 -33.19 3.10
CA MET A 766 -18.03 -32.30 4.19
C MET A 766 -18.73 -31.07 3.64
N ALA A 767 -18.24 -30.49 2.53
CA ALA A 767 -18.94 -29.40 1.86
C ALA A 767 -20.34 -29.85 1.39
N GLU A 768 -20.46 -31.04 0.82
CA GLU A 768 -21.73 -31.67 0.47
C GLU A 768 -22.66 -31.77 1.67
N PHE A 769 -22.20 -32.42 2.74
CA PHE A 769 -22.97 -32.55 3.97
C PHE A 769 -23.45 -31.20 4.53
N LEU A 770 -22.58 -30.18 4.52
CA LEU A 770 -22.90 -28.84 5.02
C LEU A 770 -23.97 -28.14 4.19
N VAL A 771 -23.92 -28.28 2.86
CA VAL A 771 -24.95 -27.75 1.95
C VAL A 771 -26.27 -28.48 2.19
N ASP A 772 -26.26 -29.82 2.29
CA ASP A 772 -27.46 -30.65 2.50
C ASP A 772 -28.21 -30.28 3.81
N ILE A 773 -27.47 -29.98 4.89
CA ILE A 773 -28.08 -29.56 6.16
C ILE A 773 -28.47 -28.08 6.18
N GLY A 774 -28.14 -27.33 5.13
CA GLY A 774 -28.50 -25.93 4.95
C GLY A 774 -27.68 -24.95 5.79
N ILE A 775 -26.36 -25.15 5.88
CA ILE A 775 -25.45 -24.13 6.46
C ILE A 775 -25.58 -22.81 5.67
N GLU A 776 -25.52 -21.67 6.35
CA GLU A 776 -25.61 -20.37 5.67
C GLU A 776 -24.29 -19.94 5.04
N SER A 777 -23.15 -20.26 5.69
CA SER A 777 -21.83 -19.90 5.17
C SER A 777 -20.72 -20.89 5.48
N MET A 778 -19.72 -20.93 4.60
CA MET A 778 -18.47 -21.68 4.78
C MET A 778 -17.28 -20.73 4.65
N SER A 779 -16.42 -20.68 5.66
CA SER A 779 -15.27 -19.79 5.70
C SER A 779 -13.97 -20.56 5.44
N LEU A 780 -13.27 -20.22 4.35
CA LEU A 780 -12.17 -21.00 3.76
C LEU A 780 -10.88 -20.20 3.69
N ASN A 781 -9.73 -20.86 3.53
CA ASN A 781 -8.50 -20.15 3.22
C ASN A 781 -8.56 -19.55 1.80
N PRO A 782 -7.89 -18.42 1.52
CA PRO A 782 -7.92 -17.74 0.23
C PRO A 782 -7.67 -18.65 -0.99
N ASP A 783 -6.68 -19.55 -0.87
CA ASP A 783 -6.26 -20.52 -1.90
C ASP A 783 -7.35 -21.53 -2.30
N SER A 784 -8.27 -21.80 -1.38
CA SER A 784 -9.29 -22.84 -1.53
C SER A 784 -10.64 -22.28 -1.98
N VAL A 785 -10.82 -20.95 -1.95
CA VAL A 785 -12.09 -20.27 -2.26
C VAL A 785 -12.63 -20.68 -3.63
N LEU A 786 -11.82 -20.59 -4.69
CA LEU A 786 -12.28 -20.84 -6.05
C LEU A 786 -12.68 -22.31 -6.26
N LYS A 787 -11.83 -23.24 -5.83
CA LYS A 787 -12.06 -24.68 -5.94
C LYS A 787 -13.36 -25.07 -5.25
N THR A 788 -13.55 -24.66 -3.99
CA THR A 788 -14.75 -25.01 -3.23
C THR A 788 -15.99 -24.30 -3.77
N THR A 789 -15.88 -23.05 -4.24
CA THR A 789 -17.01 -22.34 -4.86
C THR A 789 -17.54 -23.12 -6.07
N LEU A 790 -16.66 -23.60 -6.95
CA LEU A 790 -17.05 -24.39 -8.12
C LEU A 790 -17.74 -25.71 -7.74
N HIS A 791 -17.22 -26.39 -6.71
CA HIS A 791 -17.84 -27.61 -6.17
C HIS A 791 -19.25 -27.35 -5.64
N VAL A 792 -19.42 -26.33 -4.78
CA VAL A 792 -20.71 -25.97 -4.20
C VAL A 792 -21.73 -25.59 -5.27
N LEU A 793 -21.32 -24.84 -6.29
CA LEU A 793 -22.18 -24.49 -7.42
C LEU A 793 -22.68 -25.72 -8.18
N GLU A 794 -21.85 -26.76 -8.30
CA GLU A 794 -22.26 -28.01 -8.94
C GLU A 794 -23.28 -28.77 -8.08
N LEU A 795 -23.06 -28.82 -6.77
CA LEU A 795 -23.98 -29.45 -5.82
C LEU A 795 -25.36 -28.79 -5.81
N GLU A 796 -25.39 -27.47 -5.68
CA GLU A 796 -26.66 -26.72 -5.65
C GLU A 796 -27.43 -26.81 -6.98
N LYS A 797 -26.74 -27.00 -8.10
CA LYS A 797 -27.39 -27.28 -9.40
C LYS A 797 -28.02 -28.67 -9.44
N ARG A 798 -27.36 -29.67 -8.85
CA ARG A 798 -27.90 -31.04 -8.76
C ARG A 798 -29.14 -31.08 -7.87
N GLU A 799 -29.18 -30.35 -6.77
CA GLU A 799 -30.37 -30.26 -5.89
C GLU A 799 -31.54 -29.47 -6.51
N ALA A 800 -31.23 -28.51 -7.39
CA ALA A 800 -32.25 -27.70 -8.08
C ALA A 800 -32.84 -28.37 -9.33
N SER A 801 -32.22 -29.46 -9.81
CA SER A 801 -32.66 -30.26 -10.96
C SER A 801 -33.47 -31.46 -10.50
#